data_AF-A0A1Y1WDW9-F1
#
_entry.id   AF-A0A1Y1WDW9-F1
#
_cell.length_a   1.000
_cell.length_b   1.000
_cell.length_c   1.000
_cell.angle_alpha   90.00
_cell.angle_beta   90.00
_cell.angle_gamma   90.00
#
_symmetry.space_group_name_H-M   'P 1'
#
loop_
_entity.id
_entity.type
_entity.pdbx_description
1 polymer ?
#
loop_
_entity_poly.entity_id
_entity_poly.type
_entity_poly.pdbx_seq_one_letter_code
_entity_poly.pdbx_strand_id
1 'polypeptide(L)'
;MFVVKRNGESEKVQFDKITRRINKLCDGLNTSYVDSAAVAQKVIQGVYQGVTTVELDNLAAETAAYMTVQHPDYADLHAFINPKTKKHSPMVSDQLLELVQQNKDKINAAVDYSRDFNYNFFGFKTLERSYLLRINGRVGRAPAAPGDARLSSCFLVAMSDDSIEGIYDTLKVCAQISKNAGGIGLHGTNGTSNGLVPMLRVFNNTARYVDQGGNKRPGAFAIYLEPWHADVFAFLDLRKNHGKEEVRARDLFYALWIPDLFMKRVIAGGKWSLFCPHEAPGMQEVWGDEFEALYTKYENTPGLARSTIDAQKLWYAILDAQIETGNPFMLYKDACNRKSNQQNLGTIKCSNLCTEIVEWPVCNLASIALPSFYDFQQLHDVTKVVTKNLNKIIDINFYPARELNRAIFETIYHAALEASCELAAVHGAYETYQGSPMSKGKLQPDLWGVAPSDRWDWDALRAKVREHGVRNSLLVAPMPTASTSQILGFNECFEPYTSNIYTRRVLAGEFQVVNQWLLRDLVDRGLWNDTMRQRLIAANGSVQQLDEVPEDLKRLHKTVYEIKQKVIIDMAADRGAYIDQSQSLNIHMDGPNYQKLTSMHFYGWKKGLKTGMYYLRTKPAADAIKFTIDAEKSRAANGAAAPGEPTEEEMARMQCSIDNADACLMCSG
;
A
#
# COMPACT_ATOMS: atom_id res chain seq x y z
N MET A 1 -3.14 13.85 -46.67
CA MET A 1 -3.12 13.83 -45.20
C MET A 1 -2.16 14.88 -44.68
N PHE A 2 -2.66 15.77 -43.84
CA PHE A 2 -1.94 16.87 -43.20
C PHE A 2 -2.21 16.85 -41.69
N VAL A 3 -1.25 17.37 -40.92
CA VAL A 3 -1.25 17.36 -39.45
C VAL A 3 -1.03 18.78 -38.93
N VAL A 4 -1.73 19.14 -37.85
CA VAL A 4 -1.67 20.51 -37.30
C VAL A 4 -0.55 20.59 -36.25
N LYS A 5 0.51 21.33 -36.54
CA LYS A 5 1.62 21.59 -35.61
C LYS A 5 1.16 22.33 -34.36
N ARG A 6 1.98 22.27 -33.30
CA ARG A 6 1.74 22.98 -32.01
C ARG A 6 1.68 24.52 -32.14
N ASN A 7 2.17 25.10 -33.25
CA ASN A 7 2.05 26.52 -33.60
C ASN A 7 0.86 26.83 -34.55
N GLY A 8 0.01 25.85 -34.86
CA GLY A 8 -1.17 26.00 -35.72
C GLY A 8 -0.94 25.76 -37.22
N GLU A 9 0.32 25.63 -37.68
CA GLU A 9 0.62 25.38 -39.09
C GLU A 9 0.25 23.94 -39.52
N SER A 10 -0.18 23.75 -40.76
CA SER A 10 -0.38 22.40 -41.32
C SER A 10 0.90 21.88 -42.01
N GLU A 11 1.37 20.70 -41.62
CA GLU A 11 2.46 19.99 -42.31
C GLU A 11 1.93 18.72 -43.02
N LYS A 12 2.52 18.34 -44.15
CA LYS A 12 2.21 17.08 -44.84
C LYS A 12 2.83 15.91 -44.07
N VAL A 13 2.07 14.83 -43.85
CA VAL A 13 2.61 13.62 -43.20
C VAL A 13 3.81 13.08 -43.98
N GLN A 14 4.91 12.81 -43.26
CA GLN A 14 6.11 12.16 -43.80
C GLN A 14 6.45 10.95 -42.93
N PHE A 15 6.24 9.75 -43.48
CA PHE A 15 6.41 8.50 -42.73
C PHE A 15 7.85 8.32 -42.24
N ASP A 16 8.85 8.71 -43.05
CA ASP A 16 10.27 8.66 -42.66
C ASP A 16 10.60 9.51 -41.43
N LYS A 17 9.88 10.61 -41.17
CA LYS A 17 10.03 11.40 -39.95
C LYS A 17 9.48 10.67 -38.72
N ILE A 18 8.37 9.94 -38.88
CA ILE A 18 7.76 9.13 -37.81
C ILE A 18 8.70 7.97 -37.47
N THR A 19 9.09 7.17 -38.45
CA THR A 19 10.01 6.04 -38.28
C THR A 19 11.37 6.49 -37.73
N ARG A 20 11.94 7.62 -38.20
CA ARG A 20 13.22 8.13 -37.68
C ARG A 20 13.13 8.63 -36.23
N ARG A 21 11.98 9.18 -35.79
CA ARG A 21 11.75 9.52 -34.37
C ARG A 21 11.67 8.26 -33.50
N ILE A 22 10.99 7.21 -34.00
CA ILE A 22 10.84 5.93 -33.26
C ILE A 22 12.17 5.16 -33.22
N ASN A 23 12.92 5.07 -34.31
CA ASN A 23 14.25 4.44 -34.33
C ASN A 23 15.16 5.02 -33.24
N LYS A 24 15.21 6.36 -33.11
CA LYS A 24 16.00 7.06 -32.08
C LYS A 24 15.49 6.81 -30.64
N LEU A 25 14.25 6.38 -30.47
CA LEU A 25 13.69 5.93 -29.18
C LEU A 25 13.97 4.43 -28.90
N CYS A 26 14.48 3.69 -29.89
CA CYS A 26 14.90 2.30 -29.74
C CYS A 26 16.42 2.13 -29.58
N ASP A 27 17.19 3.22 -29.61
CA ASP A 27 18.64 3.21 -29.38
C ASP A 27 18.94 2.61 -27.98
N GLY A 28 19.64 1.46 -27.95
CA GLY A 28 19.96 0.72 -26.73
C GLY A 28 18.94 -0.35 -26.30
N LEU A 29 17.81 -0.51 -27.00
CA LEU A 29 16.88 -1.62 -26.79
C LEU A 29 17.30 -2.88 -27.57
N ASN A 30 16.77 -4.05 -27.20
CA ASN A 30 17.07 -5.30 -27.89
C ASN A 30 16.38 -5.37 -29.25
N THR A 31 17.13 -5.11 -30.32
CA THR A 31 16.68 -5.07 -31.71
C THR A 31 16.23 -6.42 -32.28
N SER A 32 16.49 -7.55 -31.59
CA SER A 32 15.91 -8.85 -31.96
C SER A 32 14.43 -8.99 -31.61
N TYR A 33 13.90 -8.11 -30.75
CA TYR A 33 12.50 -8.14 -30.29
C TYR A 33 11.77 -6.79 -30.42
N VAL A 34 12.49 -5.68 -30.58
CA VAL A 34 11.91 -4.33 -30.76
C VAL A 34 11.99 -3.90 -32.23
N ASP A 35 10.91 -4.14 -32.97
CA ASP A 35 10.75 -3.65 -34.34
C ASP A 35 10.13 -2.23 -34.36
N SER A 36 10.98 -1.23 -34.55
CA SER A 36 10.61 0.18 -34.66
C SER A 36 9.78 0.50 -35.92
N ALA A 37 9.89 -0.30 -36.99
CA ALA A 37 9.12 -0.13 -38.22
C ALA A 37 7.69 -0.70 -38.05
N ALA A 38 7.52 -1.84 -37.38
CA ALA A 38 6.19 -2.35 -37.01
C ALA A 38 5.45 -1.40 -36.04
N VAL A 39 6.18 -0.79 -35.09
CA VAL A 39 5.65 0.28 -34.24
C VAL A 39 5.21 1.49 -35.08
N ALA A 40 6.07 1.97 -36.00
CA ALA A 40 5.72 3.08 -36.89
C ALA A 40 4.49 2.78 -37.76
N GLN A 41 4.37 1.56 -38.31
CA GLN A 41 3.22 1.14 -39.11
C GLN A 41 1.91 1.18 -38.32
N LYS A 42 1.89 0.72 -37.06
CA LYS A 42 0.70 0.80 -36.20
C LYS A 42 0.30 2.24 -35.88
N VAL A 43 1.27 3.10 -35.58
CA VAL A 43 1.01 4.54 -35.38
C VAL A 43 0.41 5.17 -36.64
N ILE A 44 0.94 4.81 -37.82
CA ILE A 44 0.48 5.32 -39.13
C ILE A 44 -0.97 4.89 -39.43
N GLN A 45 -1.38 3.68 -39.04
CA GLN A 45 -2.73 3.16 -39.29
C GLN A 45 -3.84 3.95 -38.57
N GLY A 46 -3.55 4.64 -37.47
CA GLY A 46 -4.53 5.46 -36.74
C GLY A 46 -4.55 6.95 -37.11
N VAL A 47 -3.78 7.39 -38.11
CA VAL A 47 -3.69 8.82 -38.49
C VAL A 47 -4.86 9.21 -39.40
N TYR A 48 -5.66 10.20 -38.99
CA TYR A 48 -6.74 10.80 -39.80
C TYR A 48 -6.38 12.21 -40.29
N GLN A 49 -7.12 12.74 -41.27
CA GLN A 49 -6.85 14.10 -41.78
C GLN A 49 -7.33 15.17 -40.79
N GLY A 50 -6.46 16.13 -40.48
CA GLY A 50 -6.75 17.21 -39.53
C GLY A 50 -6.34 16.92 -38.10
N VAL A 51 -5.86 15.71 -37.81
CA VAL A 51 -5.28 15.35 -36.50
C VAL A 51 -4.15 16.31 -36.12
N THR A 52 -4.15 16.76 -34.87
CA THR A 52 -3.07 17.60 -34.35
C THR A 52 -1.82 16.77 -34.10
N THR A 53 -0.66 17.42 -34.17
CA THR A 53 0.61 16.84 -33.71
C THR A 53 0.60 16.43 -32.24
N VAL A 54 -0.32 16.94 -31.41
CA VAL A 54 -0.50 16.51 -30.02
C VAL A 54 -1.27 15.20 -29.95
N GLU A 55 -2.34 15.03 -30.73
CA GLU A 55 -3.05 13.74 -30.86
C GLU A 55 -2.15 12.68 -31.52
N LEU A 56 -1.34 13.08 -32.51
CA LEU A 56 -0.36 12.21 -33.16
C LEU A 56 0.80 11.85 -32.23
N ASP A 57 1.36 12.80 -31.47
CA ASP A 57 2.36 12.50 -30.44
C ASP A 57 1.74 11.66 -29.29
N ASN A 58 0.43 11.74 -29.02
CA ASN A 58 -0.26 10.88 -28.05
C ASN A 58 -0.48 9.45 -28.56
N LEU A 59 -1.00 9.29 -29.78
CA LEU A 59 -1.18 7.99 -30.45
C LEU A 59 0.19 7.31 -30.67
N ALA A 60 1.21 8.09 -31.02
CA ALA A 60 2.59 7.65 -31.03
C ALA A 60 3.07 7.28 -29.62
N ALA A 61 2.77 8.06 -28.57
CA ALA A 61 3.19 7.76 -27.19
C ALA A 61 2.50 6.54 -26.57
N GLU A 62 1.30 6.19 -27.02
CA GLU A 62 0.63 4.93 -26.71
C GLU A 62 1.28 3.73 -27.42
N THR A 63 2.27 3.97 -28.30
CA THR A 63 3.06 2.93 -29.00
C THR A 63 4.59 3.07 -28.81
N ALA A 64 5.12 4.25 -28.42
CA ALA A 64 6.53 4.60 -28.24
C ALA A 64 6.72 5.91 -27.42
N ALA A 65 7.25 5.82 -26.20
CA ALA A 65 7.15 6.89 -25.19
C ALA A 65 8.09 8.12 -25.37
N TYR A 66 7.56 9.15 -26.06
CA TYR A 66 7.71 10.62 -25.87
C TYR A 66 9.08 11.34 -25.88
N MET A 67 9.08 12.56 -26.47
CA MET A 67 10.14 13.60 -26.43
C MET A 67 9.48 15.00 -26.50
N THR A 68 9.94 16.10 -25.89
CA THR A 68 11.14 16.40 -25.06
C THR A 68 10.93 17.72 -24.27
N VAL A 69 11.85 18.08 -23.34
CA VAL A 69 12.55 19.40 -23.14
C VAL A 69 12.04 20.61 -23.99
N GLN A 70 11.92 21.89 -23.57
CA GLN A 70 12.45 22.70 -22.42
C GLN A 70 11.49 23.89 -22.05
N HIS A 71 12.02 24.91 -21.36
CA HIS A 71 11.55 26.31 -21.16
C HIS A 71 10.51 26.53 -20.01
N PRO A 72 9.91 27.74 -19.87
CA PRO A 72 10.18 28.72 -18.80
C PRO A 72 9.31 28.60 -17.54
N ASP A 73 8.58 27.49 -17.38
CA ASP A 73 7.29 27.40 -16.65
C ASP A 73 7.24 27.99 -15.22
N TYR A 74 8.36 28.14 -14.49
CA TYR A 74 8.37 28.60 -13.09
C TYR A 74 7.75 29.99 -12.86
N ALA A 75 7.86 30.91 -13.82
CA ALA A 75 7.20 32.22 -13.71
C ALA A 75 5.66 32.09 -13.78
N ASP A 76 5.15 31.22 -14.66
CA ASP A 76 3.72 30.97 -14.83
C ASP A 76 3.13 30.10 -13.70
N LEU A 77 3.95 29.26 -13.05
CA LEU A 77 3.59 28.54 -11.82
C LEU A 77 3.43 29.49 -10.62
N HIS A 78 4.29 30.52 -10.52
CA HIS A 78 4.19 31.55 -9.48
C HIS A 78 2.98 32.47 -9.73
N ALA A 79 2.87 33.06 -10.92
CA ALA A 79 1.79 33.96 -11.31
C ALA A 79 0.39 33.30 -11.47
N PHE A 80 0.22 32.05 -11.02
CA PHE A 80 -0.99 31.28 -11.27
C PHE A 80 -2.22 31.87 -10.55
N ILE A 81 -3.23 32.23 -11.34
CA ILE A 81 -4.56 32.63 -10.85
C ILE A 81 -5.49 31.43 -10.94
N ASN A 82 -6.08 31.06 -9.80
CA ASN A 82 -7.01 29.93 -9.73
C ASN A 82 -8.26 30.21 -10.59
N PRO A 83 -8.58 29.38 -11.61
CA PRO A 83 -9.62 29.69 -12.58
C PRO A 83 -11.04 29.65 -12.00
N LYS A 84 -11.25 28.98 -10.84
CA LYS A 84 -12.55 28.95 -10.13
C LYS A 84 -12.71 30.15 -9.19
N THR A 85 -11.70 30.49 -8.39
CA THR A 85 -11.81 31.54 -7.36
C THR A 85 -11.36 32.93 -7.83
N LYS A 86 -10.71 33.02 -8.99
CA LYS A 86 -10.10 34.23 -9.59
C LYS A 86 -9.05 34.93 -8.70
N LYS A 87 -8.55 34.25 -7.65
CA LYS A 87 -7.47 34.75 -6.80
C LYS A 87 -6.11 34.23 -7.25
N HIS A 88 -5.07 35.04 -7.03
CA HIS A 88 -3.68 34.60 -7.09
C HIS A 88 -3.46 33.43 -6.10
N SER A 89 -2.78 32.39 -6.54
CA SER A 89 -2.75 31.08 -5.88
C SER A 89 -1.48 30.31 -6.28
N PRO A 90 -0.29 30.85 -5.97
CA PRO A 90 0.98 30.37 -6.53
C PRO A 90 1.21 28.87 -6.28
N MET A 91 1.63 28.15 -7.34
CA MET A 91 1.92 26.72 -7.29
C MET A 91 3.35 26.40 -6.81
N VAL A 92 4.11 27.42 -6.43
CA VAL A 92 5.44 27.34 -5.79
C VAL A 92 5.54 28.43 -4.71
N SER A 93 6.28 28.21 -3.63
CA SER A 93 6.50 29.26 -2.61
C SER A 93 7.51 30.31 -3.08
N ASP A 94 7.39 31.54 -2.56
CA ASP A 94 8.34 32.62 -2.84
C ASP A 94 9.77 32.23 -2.44
N GLN A 95 9.93 31.62 -1.26
CA GLN A 95 11.21 31.10 -0.77
C GLN A 95 11.84 30.06 -1.72
N LEU A 96 11.04 29.17 -2.33
CA LEU A 96 11.53 28.20 -3.31
C LEU A 96 11.93 28.91 -4.62
N LEU A 97 11.14 29.88 -5.07
CA LEU A 97 11.42 30.65 -6.27
C LEU A 97 12.71 31.47 -6.12
N GLU A 98 12.91 32.16 -4.99
CA GLU A 98 14.13 32.90 -4.67
C GLU A 98 15.36 31.98 -4.64
N LEU A 99 15.27 30.84 -3.93
CA LEU A 99 16.36 29.87 -3.85
C LEU A 99 16.73 29.32 -5.23
N VAL A 100 15.73 29.00 -6.07
CA VAL A 100 15.93 28.54 -7.45
C VAL A 100 16.54 29.64 -8.31
N GLN A 101 16.11 30.90 -8.20
CA GLN A 101 16.69 32.02 -8.94
C GLN A 101 18.15 32.29 -8.55
N GLN A 102 18.47 32.28 -7.25
CA GLN A 102 19.83 32.49 -6.72
C GLN A 102 20.79 31.37 -7.13
N ASN A 103 20.30 30.14 -7.33
CA ASN A 103 21.12 28.96 -7.64
C ASN A 103 20.91 28.44 -9.07
N LYS A 104 20.23 29.20 -9.93
CA LYS A 104 19.64 28.72 -11.20
C LYS A 104 20.61 27.97 -12.10
N ASP A 105 21.84 28.45 -12.24
CA ASP A 105 22.80 27.93 -13.21
C ASP A 105 23.39 26.59 -12.71
N LYS A 106 23.61 26.48 -11.39
CA LYS A 106 24.02 25.23 -10.72
C LYS A 106 22.89 24.19 -10.73
N ILE A 107 21.64 24.62 -10.54
CA ILE A 107 20.46 23.74 -10.60
C ILE A 107 20.27 23.22 -12.02
N ASN A 108 20.21 24.12 -13.03
CA ASN A 108 19.99 23.75 -14.43
C ASN A 108 21.11 22.84 -14.97
N ALA A 109 22.36 23.07 -14.58
CA ALA A 109 23.49 22.18 -14.95
C ALA A 109 23.45 20.79 -14.29
N ALA A 110 22.69 20.64 -13.19
CA ALA A 110 22.49 19.35 -12.51
C ALA A 110 21.23 18.58 -12.98
N VAL A 111 20.37 19.19 -13.81
CA VAL A 111 19.16 18.53 -14.34
C VAL A 111 19.52 17.67 -15.56
N ASP A 112 19.48 16.36 -15.34
CA ASP A 112 19.72 15.34 -16.36
C ASP A 112 18.41 14.84 -16.97
N TYR A 113 17.99 15.47 -18.08
CA TYR A 113 16.78 15.14 -18.81
C TYR A 113 16.82 13.75 -19.50
N SER A 114 17.95 13.02 -19.52
CA SER A 114 17.94 11.64 -20.02
C SER A 114 17.21 10.70 -19.06
N ARG A 115 16.99 11.11 -17.80
CA ARG A 115 16.34 10.29 -16.77
C ARG A 115 14.82 10.20 -16.93
N ASP A 116 14.21 11.09 -17.70
CA ASP A 116 12.77 10.99 -18.04
C ASP A 116 12.46 9.70 -18.82
N PHE A 117 13.44 9.15 -19.55
CA PHE A 117 13.31 7.89 -20.30
C PHE A 117 13.42 6.63 -19.41
N ASN A 118 13.77 6.78 -18.13
CA ASN A 118 13.83 5.65 -17.19
C ASN A 118 12.44 5.24 -16.65
N TYR A 119 11.41 6.05 -16.88
CA TYR A 119 10.03 5.72 -16.48
C TYR A 119 9.36 4.83 -17.52
N ASN A 120 8.79 3.69 -17.09
CA ASN A 120 7.89 2.93 -17.95
C ASN A 120 6.57 3.69 -18.20
N PHE A 121 5.84 3.32 -19.25
CA PHE A 121 4.61 3.97 -19.68
C PHE A 121 3.56 4.13 -18.55
N PHE A 122 3.33 3.10 -17.73
CA PHE A 122 2.35 3.15 -16.65
C PHE A 122 2.81 4.02 -15.47
N GLY A 123 4.12 4.13 -15.25
CA GLY A 123 4.71 5.06 -14.29
C GLY A 123 4.59 6.51 -14.75
N PHE A 124 4.98 6.79 -16.00
CA PHE A 124 4.82 8.12 -16.61
C PHE A 124 3.36 8.58 -16.65
N LYS A 125 2.41 7.71 -17.06
CA LYS A 125 0.97 8.03 -17.03
C LYS A 125 0.42 8.22 -15.61
N THR A 126 1.09 7.68 -14.58
CA THR A 126 0.75 7.98 -13.17
C THR A 126 1.23 9.38 -12.78
N LEU A 127 2.44 9.77 -13.18
CA LEU A 127 2.97 11.12 -12.99
C LEU A 127 2.10 12.16 -13.72
N GLU A 128 1.83 11.97 -15.01
CA GLU A 128 1.02 12.86 -15.86
C GLU A 128 -0.38 13.12 -15.27
N ARG A 129 -1.05 12.06 -14.77
CA ARG A 129 -2.41 12.15 -14.22
C ARG A 129 -2.48 12.86 -12.87
N SER A 130 -1.47 12.66 -12.02
CA SER A 130 -1.62 12.88 -10.56
C SER A 130 -0.52 13.71 -9.89
N TYR A 131 0.69 13.81 -10.45
CA TYR A 131 1.85 14.41 -9.77
C TYR A 131 2.46 15.60 -10.51
N LEU A 132 2.40 15.65 -11.85
CA LEU A 132 2.87 16.82 -12.59
C LEU A 132 1.87 17.98 -12.44
N LEU A 133 2.39 19.18 -12.14
CA LEU A 133 1.58 20.40 -11.99
C LEU A 133 0.88 20.75 -13.31
N ARG A 134 -0.25 21.47 -13.24
CA ARG A 134 -1.05 21.82 -14.43
C ARG A 134 -1.48 23.27 -14.47
N ILE A 135 -0.98 24.01 -15.46
CA ILE A 135 -1.41 25.38 -15.77
C ILE A 135 -2.57 25.29 -16.76
N ASN A 136 -3.75 25.79 -16.38
CA ASN A 136 -4.96 25.81 -17.22
C ASN A 136 -5.29 24.46 -17.89
N GLY A 137 -5.10 23.36 -17.15
CA GLY A 137 -5.35 21.98 -17.60
C GLY A 137 -4.21 21.33 -18.39
N ARG A 138 -3.28 22.13 -18.95
CA ARG A 138 -2.05 21.66 -19.62
C ARG A 138 -1.02 21.26 -18.58
N VAL A 139 -0.21 20.23 -18.86
CA VAL A 139 0.85 19.76 -17.97
C VAL A 139 2.05 20.70 -18.03
N GLY A 140 2.47 21.22 -16.88
CA GLY A 140 3.73 21.95 -16.70
C GLY A 140 4.88 20.98 -16.43
N ARG A 141 6.10 21.35 -16.83
CA ARG A 141 7.25 20.43 -16.95
C ARG A 141 7.99 20.15 -15.64
N ALA A 142 7.52 20.65 -14.50
CA ALA A 142 8.19 20.51 -13.21
C ALA A 142 7.28 19.89 -12.14
N PRO A 143 7.72 18.85 -11.41
CA PRO A 143 7.15 18.49 -10.11
C PRO A 143 7.68 19.47 -9.07
N ALA A 144 6.90 20.48 -8.71
CA ALA A 144 7.25 21.45 -7.67
C ALA A 144 6.24 21.40 -6.51
N ALA A 145 6.70 21.75 -5.30
CA ALA A 145 5.85 21.80 -4.11
C ALA A 145 4.98 23.08 -4.13
N PRO A 146 3.67 22.99 -3.80
CA PRO A 146 2.80 24.16 -3.64
C PRO A 146 3.34 25.18 -2.62
N GLY A 147 2.83 26.42 -2.66
CA GLY A 147 3.16 27.46 -1.68
C GLY A 147 3.04 27.00 -0.22
N ASP A 148 2.03 26.17 0.08
CA ASP A 148 1.98 25.35 1.29
C ASP A 148 2.60 23.96 1.02
N ALA A 149 3.86 23.75 1.41
CA ALA A 149 4.55 22.47 1.23
C ALA A 149 4.04 21.39 2.20
N ARG A 150 3.02 20.62 1.78
CA ARG A 150 2.35 19.57 2.57
C ARG A 150 2.95 18.20 2.26
N LEU A 151 3.84 17.71 3.14
CA LEU A 151 4.67 16.53 2.88
C LEU A 151 4.33 15.28 3.73
N SER A 152 3.73 15.45 4.91
CA SER A 152 3.31 14.35 5.79
C SER A 152 2.05 13.67 5.25
N SER A 153 2.04 12.33 5.19
CA SER A 153 0.98 11.55 4.52
C SER A 153 0.06 10.78 5.47
N CYS A 154 0.46 10.57 6.73
CA CYS A 154 -0.27 9.78 7.71
C CYS A 154 -0.34 10.48 9.06
N PHE A 155 -1.54 10.47 9.65
CA PHE A 155 -1.87 11.14 10.91
C PHE A 155 -2.61 10.16 11.83
N LEU A 156 -2.24 10.16 13.11
CA LEU A 156 -2.91 9.41 14.15
C LEU A 156 -3.63 10.40 15.05
N VAL A 157 -4.94 10.19 15.21
CA VAL A 157 -5.84 11.06 15.96
C VAL A 157 -6.44 10.23 17.10
N ALA A 158 -6.31 10.71 18.32
CA ALA A 158 -7.16 10.27 19.42
C ALA A 158 -8.42 11.13 19.43
N MET A 159 -9.58 10.56 19.82
CA MET A 159 -10.73 11.37 20.19
C MET A 159 -10.35 12.30 21.35
N SER A 160 -10.70 13.59 21.26
CA SER A 160 -10.33 14.57 22.30
C SER A 160 -10.91 14.23 23.68
N ASP A 161 -12.20 13.88 23.72
CA ASP A 161 -12.93 13.44 24.93
C ASP A 161 -14.22 12.67 24.58
N ASP A 162 -14.89 12.14 25.60
CA ASP A 162 -16.19 11.42 25.53
C ASP A 162 -17.38 12.42 25.57
N SER A 163 -17.34 13.44 24.72
CA SER A 163 -18.40 14.46 24.62
C SER A 163 -18.70 14.88 23.18
N ILE A 164 -19.85 15.55 22.99
CA ILE A 164 -20.23 16.11 21.69
C ILE A 164 -19.21 17.16 21.19
N GLU A 165 -18.60 17.93 22.09
CA GLU A 165 -17.61 18.95 21.72
C GLU A 165 -16.31 18.29 21.21
N GLY A 166 -15.73 17.37 21.99
CA GLY A 166 -14.54 16.63 21.58
C GLY A 166 -14.75 15.77 20.33
N ILE A 167 -15.94 15.17 20.15
CA ILE A 167 -16.30 14.44 18.92
C ILE A 167 -16.31 15.37 17.69
N TYR A 168 -16.95 16.55 17.79
CA TYR A 168 -17.05 17.47 16.67
C TYR A 168 -15.72 18.20 16.38
N ASP A 169 -14.89 18.47 17.39
CA ASP A 169 -13.54 18.99 17.15
C ASP A 169 -12.60 17.93 16.58
N THR A 170 -12.70 16.67 17.01
CA THR A 170 -12.02 15.53 16.36
C THR A 170 -12.45 15.39 14.90
N LEU A 171 -13.74 15.50 14.60
CA LEU A 171 -14.29 15.48 13.24
C LEU A 171 -13.79 16.66 12.40
N LYS A 172 -13.70 17.87 12.98
CA LYS A 172 -13.16 19.09 12.37
C LYS A 172 -11.66 18.95 12.04
N VAL A 173 -10.87 18.36 12.94
CA VAL A 173 -9.46 18.00 12.69
C VAL A 173 -9.36 16.99 11.56
N CYS A 174 -10.16 15.91 11.59
CA CYS A 174 -10.18 14.90 10.53
C CYS A 174 -10.58 15.49 9.16
N ALA A 175 -11.53 16.42 9.13
CA ALA A 175 -11.91 17.14 7.91
C ALA A 175 -10.76 18.01 7.38
N GLN A 176 -10.03 18.75 8.23
CA GLN A 176 -8.87 19.52 7.75
C GLN A 176 -7.72 18.62 7.27
N ILE A 177 -7.48 17.47 7.91
CA ILE A 177 -6.47 16.51 7.44
C ILE A 177 -6.87 15.88 6.10
N SER A 178 -8.11 15.40 5.96
CA SER A 178 -8.62 14.78 4.73
C SER A 178 -8.55 15.72 3.53
N LYS A 179 -8.97 16.98 3.72
CA LYS A 179 -8.90 18.06 2.71
C LYS A 179 -7.50 18.24 2.14
N ASN A 180 -6.47 17.95 2.94
CA ASN A 180 -5.06 18.11 2.61
C ASN A 180 -4.40 16.77 2.20
N ALA A 181 -5.21 15.78 1.81
CA ALA A 181 -4.83 14.44 1.35
C ALA A 181 -4.15 13.51 2.40
N GLY A 182 -4.21 13.85 3.69
CA GLY A 182 -3.71 12.97 4.76
C GLY A 182 -4.62 11.77 4.99
N GLY A 183 -4.03 10.58 5.12
CA GLY A 183 -4.71 9.38 5.61
C GLY A 183 -4.75 9.35 7.14
N ILE A 184 -5.87 8.91 7.72
CA ILE A 184 -6.12 9.04 9.17
C ILE A 184 -6.29 7.67 9.82
N GLY A 185 -5.60 7.43 10.94
CA GLY A 185 -6.01 6.46 11.94
C GLY A 185 -6.68 7.17 13.12
N LEU A 186 -7.89 6.77 13.49
CA LEU A 186 -8.66 7.36 14.59
C LEU A 186 -8.92 6.30 15.67
N HIS A 187 -8.45 6.54 16.90
CA HIS A 187 -8.88 5.75 18.05
C HIS A 187 -10.28 6.21 18.49
N GLY A 188 -11.28 5.34 18.28
CA GLY A 188 -12.66 5.63 18.62
C GLY A 188 -12.96 5.26 20.07
N THR A 189 -12.93 6.24 20.97
CA THR A 189 -13.67 6.14 22.24
C THR A 189 -15.15 6.38 22.01
N ASN A 190 -15.98 6.02 22.99
CA ASN A 190 -17.41 6.28 22.93
C ASN A 190 -17.70 7.80 23.04
N GLY A 191 -18.95 8.16 22.76
CA GLY A 191 -19.56 9.38 23.26
C GLY A 191 -20.63 9.07 24.30
N THR A 192 -21.01 10.06 25.09
CA THR A 192 -22.10 10.05 26.08
C THR A 192 -23.51 9.98 25.45
N SER A 193 -23.66 9.20 24.38
CA SER A 193 -24.79 9.19 23.44
C SER A 193 -25.12 7.75 22.97
N ASN A 194 -25.81 7.63 21.84
CA ASN A 194 -26.41 6.39 21.30
C ASN A 194 -25.41 5.36 20.72
N GLY A 195 -24.25 5.17 21.36
CA GLY A 195 -23.18 4.27 20.94
C GLY A 195 -22.36 4.76 19.74
N LEU A 196 -21.39 3.95 19.32
CA LEU A 196 -20.44 4.29 18.25
C LEU A 196 -21.10 4.39 16.86
N VAL A 197 -22.15 3.61 16.58
CA VAL A 197 -22.68 3.48 15.20
C VAL A 197 -23.22 4.81 14.63
N PRO A 198 -24.05 5.59 15.35
CA PRO A 198 -24.47 6.91 14.87
C PRO A 198 -23.30 7.89 14.69
N MET A 199 -22.33 7.90 15.61
CA MET A 199 -21.14 8.75 15.52
C MET A 199 -20.31 8.43 14.27
N LEU A 200 -20.02 7.14 14.04
CA LEU A 200 -19.21 6.71 12.90
C LEU A 200 -19.90 6.96 11.56
N ARG A 201 -21.24 7.03 11.50
CA ARG A 201 -21.95 7.50 10.29
C ARG A 201 -21.72 8.98 10.00
N VAL A 202 -21.50 9.82 11.01
CA VAL A 202 -21.06 11.22 10.79
C VAL A 202 -19.65 11.25 10.20
N PHE A 203 -18.69 10.51 10.77
CA PHE A 203 -17.33 10.40 10.22
C PHE A 203 -17.33 9.84 8.79
N ASN A 204 -18.17 8.85 8.48
CA ASN A 204 -18.34 8.29 7.15
C ASN A 204 -18.82 9.35 6.14
N ASN A 205 -19.83 10.14 6.51
CA ASN A 205 -20.35 11.20 5.65
C ASN A 205 -19.34 12.34 5.45
N THR A 206 -18.54 12.66 6.47
CA THR A 206 -17.40 13.59 6.35
C THR A 206 -16.29 13.04 5.43
N ALA A 207 -15.97 11.74 5.50
CA ALA A 207 -14.99 11.11 4.60
C ALA A 207 -15.43 11.17 3.12
N ARG A 208 -16.73 10.99 2.85
CA ARG A 208 -17.34 11.16 1.52
C ARG A 208 -17.35 12.61 1.05
N TYR A 209 -17.70 13.54 1.94
CA TYR A 209 -17.85 14.97 1.63
C TYR A 209 -16.51 15.67 1.41
N VAL A 210 -15.51 15.36 2.24
CA VAL A 210 -14.18 15.97 2.16
C VAL A 210 -13.27 15.14 1.27
N ASP A 211 -13.58 15.17 -0.03
CA ASP A 211 -12.76 14.55 -1.07
C ASP A 211 -11.37 15.19 -1.15
N GLN A 212 -10.38 14.39 -1.55
CA GLN A 212 -9.00 14.81 -1.72
C GLN A 212 -8.80 15.41 -3.13
N GLY A 213 -9.01 16.71 -3.26
CA GLY A 213 -8.53 17.49 -4.42
C GLY A 213 -9.42 17.51 -5.67
N GLY A 214 -10.73 17.35 -5.51
CA GLY A 214 -11.75 17.44 -6.57
C GLY A 214 -12.05 16.08 -7.21
N ASN A 215 -12.71 15.20 -6.46
CA ASN A 215 -13.04 13.81 -6.82
C ASN A 215 -11.85 12.94 -7.24
N LYS A 216 -10.60 13.26 -6.83
CA LYS A 216 -9.43 12.43 -7.18
C LYS A 216 -9.25 11.22 -6.27
N ARG A 217 -9.56 11.34 -4.97
CA ARG A 217 -9.68 10.24 -3.99
C ARG A 217 -10.72 10.63 -2.93
N PRO A 218 -11.58 9.72 -2.43
CA PRO A 218 -12.36 9.96 -1.21
C PRO A 218 -11.45 10.17 0.01
N GLY A 219 -11.96 10.77 1.07
CA GLY A 219 -11.31 10.72 2.39
C GLY A 219 -11.27 9.28 2.91
N ALA A 220 -10.19 8.90 3.59
CA ALA A 220 -9.97 7.54 4.06
C ALA A 220 -9.50 7.53 5.52
N PHE A 221 -10.38 7.07 6.41
CA PHE A 221 -10.11 6.95 7.85
C PHE A 221 -10.19 5.48 8.26
N ALA A 222 -9.20 4.99 9.01
CA ALA A 222 -9.28 3.71 9.72
C ALA A 222 -9.69 3.97 11.18
N ILE A 223 -10.81 3.39 11.60
CA ILE A 223 -11.29 3.45 12.98
C ILE A 223 -10.70 2.27 13.76
N TYR A 224 -10.09 2.56 14.90
CA TYR A 224 -9.51 1.59 15.82
C TYR A 224 -10.42 1.42 17.04
N LEU A 225 -10.68 0.16 17.41
CA LEU A 225 -11.44 -0.21 18.59
C LEU A 225 -10.80 -1.40 19.31
N GLU A 226 -10.81 -1.41 20.64
CA GLU A 226 -10.37 -2.58 21.42
C GLU A 226 -11.51 -3.60 21.57
N PRO A 227 -11.23 -4.92 21.52
CA PRO A 227 -12.27 -5.95 21.46
C PRO A 227 -13.12 -6.12 22.73
N TRP A 228 -12.83 -5.38 23.81
CA TRP A 228 -13.67 -5.33 25.02
C TRP A 228 -14.79 -4.28 24.95
N HIS A 229 -14.83 -3.43 23.93
CA HIS A 229 -15.86 -2.40 23.83
C HIS A 229 -17.26 -3.00 23.60
N ALA A 230 -18.28 -2.49 24.30
CA ALA A 230 -19.66 -2.99 24.20
C ALA A 230 -20.18 -3.11 22.74
N ASP A 231 -19.93 -2.09 21.92
CA ASP A 231 -20.39 -2.03 20.52
C ASP A 231 -19.58 -2.90 19.53
N VAL A 232 -18.62 -3.71 19.98
CA VAL A 232 -17.68 -4.41 19.07
C VAL A 232 -18.36 -5.27 17.99
N PHE A 233 -19.49 -5.92 18.28
CA PHE A 233 -20.25 -6.66 17.26
C PHE A 233 -20.86 -5.74 16.20
N ALA A 234 -21.44 -4.60 16.61
CA ALA A 234 -22.02 -3.64 15.69
C ALA A 234 -20.94 -2.97 14.82
N PHE A 235 -19.76 -2.71 15.40
CA PHE A 235 -18.57 -2.22 14.72
C PHE A 235 -18.08 -3.17 13.62
N LEU A 236 -18.06 -4.49 13.87
CA LEU A 236 -17.71 -5.51 12.87
C LEU A 236 -18.70 -5.58 11.70
N ASP A 237 -19.96 -5.20 11.93
CA ASP A 237 -21.00 -5.20 10.89
C ASP A 237 -21.01 -3.93 10.01
N LEU A 238 -20.38 -2.82 10.43
CA LEU A 238 -20.48 -1.51 9.77
C LEU A 238 -20.09 -1.50 8.28
N ARG A 239 -19.20 -2.41 7.87
CA ARG A 239 -18.68 -2.53 6.49
C ARG A 239 -19.37 -3.62 5.66
N LYS A 240 -20.23 -4.45 6.26
CA LYS A 240 -20.91 -5.56 5.58
C LYS A 240 -21.84 -5.05 4.49
N ASN A 241 -21.97 -5.81 3.41
CA ASN A 241 -22.74 -5.39 2.24
C ASN A 241 -24.25 -5.44 2.53
N HIS A 242 -24.71 -6.54 3.12
CA HIS A 242 -26.09 -6.75 3.54
C HIS A 242 -26.42 -6.09 4.89
N GLY A 243 -27.70 -6.07 5.24
CA GLY A 243 -28.23 -5.46 6.47
C GLY A 243 -28.79 -4.04 6.28
N LYS A 244 -29.21 -3.43 7.39
CA LYS A 244 -29.88 -2.11 7.43
C LYS A 244 -28.88 -0.95 7.23
N GLU A 245 -29.17 -0.04 6.31
CA GLU A 245 -28.27 1.06 5.95
C GLU A 245 -28.10 2.10 7.07
N GLU A 246 -29.06 2.17 8.00
CA GLU A 246 -29.00 3.03 9.18
C GLU A 246 -27.87 2.65 10.15
N VAL A 247 -27.32 1.43 10.02
CA VAL A 247 -26.22 0.88 10.80
C VAL A 247 -25.05 0.44 9.91
N ARG A 248 -24.78 1.19 8.84
CA ARG A 248 -23.66 0.98 7.91
C ARG A 248 -22.85 2.26 7.69
N ALA A 249 -21.55 2.06 7.49
CA ALA A 249 -20.55 3.10 7.25
C ALA A 249 -19.39 2.49 6.45
N ARG A 250 -19.62 2.21 5.16
CA ARG A 250 -18.71 1.41 4.31
C ARG A 250 -17.53 2.20 3.72
N ASP A 251 -17.59 3.53 3.75
CA ASP A 251 -16.51 4.41 3.27
C ASP A 251 -15.36 4.51 4.31
N LEU A 252 -15.62 4.13 5.56
CA LEU A 252 -14.61 3.97 6.61
C LEU A 252 -13.96 2.58 6.57
N PHE A 253 -12.71 2.51 7.04
CA PHE A 253 -11.99 1.27 7.29
C PHE A 253 -12.01 0.94 8.78
N TYR A 254 -11.87 -0.34 9.12
CA TYR A 254 -12.01 -0.82 10.50
C TYR A 254 -10.82 -1.66 10.92
N ALA A 255 -10.37 -1.46 12.15
CA ALA A 255 -9.20 -2.11 12.74
C ALA A 255 -9.47 -2.47 14.21
N LEU A 256 -8.95 -3.61 14.64
CA LEU A 256 -8.97 -4.02 16.05
C LEU A 256 -7.60 -3.80 16.68
N TRP A 257 -7.62 -3.18 17.87
CA TRP A 257 -6.46 -2.95 18.72
C TRP A 257 -6.49 -3.98 19.85
N ILE A 258 -5.82 -5.11 19.65
CA ILE A 258 -6.07 -6.36 20.39
C ILE A 258 -5.06 -6.54 21.53
N PRO A 259 -5.48 -6.61 22.80
CA PRO A 259 -4.62 -7.01 23.91
C PRO A 259 -4.32 -8.53 23.87
N ASP A 260 -3.16 -8.93 24.38
CA ASP A 260 -2.71 -10.32 24.50
C ASP A 260 -3.74 -11.16 25.27
N LEU A 261 -4.43 -10.56 26.25
CA LEU A 261 -5.50 -11.20 27.03
C LEU A 261 -6.65 -11.73 26.18
N PHE A 262 -7.08 -11.01 25.13
CA PHE A 262 -8.16 -11.49 24.27
C PHE A 262 -7.74 -12.77 23.55
N MET A 263 -6.52 -12.76 22.98
CA MET A 263 -5.94 -13.93 22.31
C MET A 263 -5.74 -15.11 23.27
N LYS A 264 -5.27 -14.84 24.51
CA LYS A 264 -5.18 -15.82 25.61
C LYS A 264 -6.55 -16.43 25.94
N ARG A 265 -7.61 -15.62 26.08
CA ARG A 265 -8.98 -16.11 26.37
C ARG A 265 -9.57 -16.93 25.22
N VAL A 266 -9.40 -16.50 23.96
CA VAL A 266 -9.88 -17.23 22.77
C VAL A 266 -9.25 -18.62 22.67
N ILE A 267 -7.92 -18.76 22.82
CA ILE A 267 -7.25 -20.07 22.71
C ILE A 267 -7.52 -20.99 23.91
N ALA A 268 -7.80 -20.42 25.08
CA ALA A 268 -8.18 -21.18 26.28
C ALA A 268 -9.66 -21.57 26.34
N GLY A 269 -10.50 -21.14 25.40
CA GLY A 269 -11.96 -21.32 25.46
C GLY A 269 -12.62 -20.52 26.60
N GLY A 270 -11.98 -19.46 27.06
CA GLY A 270 -12.42 -18.65 28.20
C GLY A 270 -13.53 -17.65 27.86
N LYS A 271 -14.12 -17.07 28.92
CA LYS A 271 -15.06 -15.97 28.81
C LYS A 271 -14.36 -14.64 28.47
N TRP A 272 -15.14 -13.69 27.96
CA TRP A 272 -14.74 -12.33 27.63
C TRP A 272 -15.89 -11.39 28.00
N SER A 273 -15.64 -10.45 28.89
CA SER A 273 -16.56 -9.38 29.27
C SER A 273 -16.42 -8.15 28.38
N LEU A 274 -17.54 -7.52 28.06
CA LEU A 274 -17.64 -6.29 27.29
C LEU A 274 -18.10 -5.12 28.19
N PHE A 275 -17.52 -3.94 27.97
CA PHE A 275 -17.68 -2.77 28.85
C PHE A 275 -17.99 -1.49 28.08
N CYS A 276 -18.62 -0.52 28.75
CA CYS A 276 -18.63 0.87 28.32
C CYS A 276 -17.36 1.56 28.84
N PRO A 277 -16.59 2.32 28.02
CA PRO A 277 -15.38 2.99 28.47
C PRO A 277 -15.63 4.09 29.51
N HIS A 278 -16.85 4.66 29.55
CA HIS A 278 -17.26 5.62 30.58
C HIS A 278 -17.38 4.97 31.97
N GLU A 279 -17.80 3.71 32.04
CA GLU A 279 -18.04 2.97 33.29
C GLU A 279 -16.79 2.21 33.76
N ALA A 280 -16.02 1.68 32.81
CA ALA A 280 -14.75 1.00 33.03
C ALA A 280 -13.58 1.79 32.37
N PRO A 281 -13.28 3.01 32.85
CA PRO A 281 -12.31 3.90 32.22
C PRO A 281 -10.86 3.43 32.37
N GLY A 282 -9.97 4.00 31.56
CA GLY A 282 -8.53 3.81 31.69
C GLY A 282 -7.98 2.53 31.03
N MET A 283 -8.83 1.58 30.60
CA MET A 283 -8.37 0.37 29.91
C MET A 283 -7.61 0.68 28.60
N GLN A 284 -7.95 1.77 27.91
CA GLN A 284 -7.22 2.26 26.73
C GLN A 284 -5.94 3.05 27.07
N GLU A 285 -5.71 3.37 28.35
CA GLU A 285 -4.53 4.09 28.85
C GLU A 285 -3.43 3.14 29.37
N VAL A 286 -3.72 1.84 29.52
CA VAL A 286 -2.79 0.80 29.99
C VAL A 286 -2.67 -0.35 28.98
N TRP A 287 -1.58 -1.12 29.06
CA TRP A 287 -1.30 -2.28 28.20
C TRP A 287 -0.59 -3.39 28.99
N GLY A 288 -0.51 -4.59 28.43
CA GLY A 288 0.16 -5.73 29.06
C GLY A 288 -0.42 -6.08 30.43
N ASP A 289 0.44 -6.40 31.40
CA ASP A 289 0.02 -6.91 32.71
C ASP A 289 -0.82 -5.90 33.52
N GLU A 290 -0.61 -4.58 33.31
CA GLU A 290 -1.45 -3.53 33.89
C GLU A 290 -2.87 -3.54 33.30
N PHE A 291 -2.99 -3.78 32.00
CA PHE A 291 -4.29 -4.00 31.35
C PHE A 291 -4.94 -5.30 31.87
N GLU A 292 -4.21 -6.40 32.00
CA GLU A 292 -4.80 -7.66 32.46
C GLU A 292 -5.32 -7.56 33.91
N ALA A 293 -4.59 -6.84 34.78
CA ALA A 293 -5.02 -6.53 36.14
C ALA A 293 -6.26 -5.62 36.18
N LEU A 294 -6.28 -4.53 35.39
CA LEU A 294 -7.41 -3.59 35.36
C LEU A 294 -8.67 -4.23 34.75
N TYR A 295 -8.52 -4.96 33.65
CA TYR A 295 -9.60 -5.71 33.01
C TYR A 295 -10.19 -6.75 33.97
N THR A 296 -9.35 -7.53 34.65
CA THR A 296 -9.81 -8.57 35.59
C THR A 296 -10.46 -7.96 36.84
N LYS A 297 -10.01 -6.78 37.30
CA LYS A 297 -10.70 -6.02 38.36
C LYS A 297 -12.12 -5.64 37.93
N TYR A 298 -12.29 -5.13 36.71
CA TYR A 298 -13.60 -4.75 36.17
C TYR A 298 -14.51 -5.96 35.85
N GLU A 299 -13.95 -7.07 35.36
CA GLU A 299 -14.66 -8.34 35.17
C GLU A 299 -15.22 -8.91 36.49
N ASN A 300 -14.52 -8.72 37.60
CA ASN A 300 -14.96 -9.12 38.94
C ASN A 300 -15.84 -8.06 39.66
N THR A 301 -16.15 -6.92 39.03
CA THR A 301 -16.96 -5.86 39.65
C THR A 301 -18.44 -6.04 39.28
N PRO A 302 -19.35 -6.36 40.23
CA PRO A 302 -20.74 -6.69 39.92
C PRO A 302 -21.48 -5.55 39.19
N GLY A 303 -22.16 -5.89 38.10
CA GLY A 303 -22.93 -4.96 37.28
C GLY A 303 -22.12 -4.08 36.32
N LEU A 304 -20.78 -4.16 36.33
CA LEU A 304 -19.95 -3.29 35.49
C LEU A 304 -19.74 -3.81 34.05
N ALA A 305 -19.69 -5.13 33.87
CA ALA A 305 -19.68 -5.75 32.56
C ALA A 305 -21.08 -5.63 31.92
N ARG A 306 -21.16 -4.99 30.75
CA ARG A 306 -22.42 -4.84 29.98
C ARG A 306 -22.92 -6.17 29.43
N SER A 307 -21.99 -7.08 29.12
CA SER A 307 -22.28 -8.51 28.90
C SER A 307 -21.00 -9.33 29.08
N THR A 308 -21.15 -10.64 29.32
CA THR A 308 -20.04 -11.59 29.30
C THR A 308 -20.38 -12.73 28.36
N ILE A 309 -19.48 -13.00 27.41
CA ILE A 309 -19.64 -13.96 26.32
C ILE A 309 -18.50 -14.98 26.34
N ASP A 310 -18.57 -16.02 25.53
CA ASP A 310 -17.41 -16.81 25.16
C ASP A 310 -16.49 -16.01 24.24
N ALA A 311 -15.19 -15.96 24.53
CA ALA A 311 -14.24 -15.20 23.71
C ALA A 311 -14.24 -15.66 22.25
N GLN A 312 -14.45 -16.96 22.03
CA GLN A 312 -14.59 -17.58 20.71
C GLN A 312 -15.82 -17.09 19.94
N LYS A 313 -16.91 -16.66 20.59
CA LYS A 313 -18.08 -16.06 19.91
C LYS A 313 -17.71 -14.75 19.21
N LEU A 314 -16.93 -13.90 19.88
CA LEU A 314 -16.40 -12.69 19.25
C LEU A 314 -15.35 -13.04 18.19
N TRP A 315 -14.51 -14.04 18.44
CA TRP A 315 -13.52 -14.51 17.45
C TRP A 315 -14.17 -14.89 16.11
N TYR A 316 -15.23 -15.71 16.11
CA TYR A 316 -15.91 -16.09 14.86
C TYR A 316 -16.51 -14.87 14.14
N ALA A 317 -17.14 -13.94 14.85
CA ALA A 317 -17.67 -12.71 14.24
C ALA A 317 -16.58 -11.82 13.60
N ILE A 318 -15.35 -11.84 14.13
CA ILE A 318 -14.18 -11.17 13.52
C ILE A 318 -13.80 -11.87 12.20
N LEU A 319 -13.79 -13.21 12.19
CA LEU A 319 -13.47 -13.98 10.98
C LEU A 319 -14.55 -13.84 9.90
N ASP A 320 -15.83 -13.79 10.27
CA ASP A 320 -16.95 -13.54 9.35
C ASP A 320 -16.81 -12.20 8.64
N ALA A 321 -16.56 -11.13 9.41
CA ALA A 321 -16.32 -9.80 8.84
C ALA A 321 -15.13 -9.82 7.86
N GLN A 322 -14.06 -10.54 8.19
CA GLN A 322 -12.86 -10.64 7.34
C GLN A 322 -13.11 -11.44 6.05
N ILE A 323 -13.87 -12.53 6.12
CA ILE A 323 -14.24 -13.34 4.96
C ILE A 323 -15.15 -12.54 4.01
N GLU A 324 -16.11 -11.76 4.54
CA GLU A 324 -17.03 -10.97 3.72
C GLU A 324 -16.39 -9.67 3.17
N THR A 325 -15.59 -8.96 3.97
CA THR A 325 -15.22 -7.56 3.68
C THR A 325 -13.70 -7.29 3.56
N GLY A 326 -12.85 -8.26 3.92
CA GLY A 326 -11.41 -8.08 4.06
C GLY A 326 -10.96 -7.30 5.32
N ASN A 327 -11.92 -6.87 6.16
CA ASN A 327 -11.76 -6.08 7.39
C ASN A 327 -12.43 -6.81 8.59
N PRO A 328 -12.08 -6.53 9.85
CA PRO A 328 -11.13 -5.51 10.29
C PRO A 328 -9.67 -5.92 10.12
N PHE A 329 -8.79 -4.91 10.11
CA PHE A 329 -7.35 -5.07 10.28
C PHE A 329 -7.06 -5.60 11.69
N MET A 330 -5.95 -6.33 11.87
CA MET A 330 -5.58 -7.00 13.12
C MET A 330 -4.24 -6.49 13.63
N LEU A 331 -4.25 -5.74 14.73
CA LEU A 331 -3.04 -5.22 15.37
C LEU A 331 -3.03 -5.58 16.85
N TYR A 332 -1.86 -5.92 17.38
CA TYR A 332 -1.68 -6.42 18.74
C TYR A 332 -1.15 -5.30 19.64
N LYS A 333 -2.06 -4.67 20.39
CA LYS A 333 -1.85 -3.52 21.30
C LYS A 333 -0.58 -3.66 22.13
N ASP A 334 -0.40 -4.82 22.75
CA ASP A 334 0.70 -5.07 23.66
C ASP A 334 2.02 -5.29 22.92
N ALA A 335 2.02 -5.95 21.75
CA ALA A 335 3.22 -6.08 20.91
C ALA A 335 3.65 -4.73 20.31
N CYS A 336 2.70 -3.84 20.04
CA CYS A 336 2.94 -2.45 19.63
C CYS A 336 3.61 -1.64 20.74
N ASN A 337 3.01 -1.59 21.93
CA ASN A 337 3.49 -0.79 23.06
C ASN A 337 4.82 -1.32 23.65
N ARG A 338 4.90 -2.62 23.95
CA ARG A 338 6.07 -3.31 24.53
C ARG A 338 7.35 -3.19 23.69
N LYS A 339 7.22 -2.81 22.40
CA LYS A 339 8.31 -2.75 21.40
C LYS A 339 8.28 -1.47 20.59
N SER A 340 7.86 -0.36 21.19
CA SER A 340 8.01 0.99 20.62
C SER A 340 9.05 1.78 21.42
N ASN A 341 9.92 2.50 20.74
CA ASN A 341 10.83 3.44 21.41
C ASN A 341 10.09 4.64 22.04
N GLN A 342 8.83 4.88 21.67
CA GLN A 342 7.99 5.92 22.28
C GLN A 342 7.24 5.47 23.55
N GLN A 343 7.53 4.28 24.11
CA GLN A 343 6.86 3.79 25.33
C GLN A 343 6.99 4.71 26.57
N ASN A 344 7.90 5.69 26.56
CA ASN A 344 8.04 6.71 27.60
C ASN A 344 7.04 7.88 27.48
N LEU A 345 6.25 7.94 26.39
CA LEU A 345 5.22 8.96 26.17
C LEU A 345 3.83 8.55 26.69
N GLY A 346 3.68 7.31 27.16
CA GLY A 346 2.40 6.70 27.52
C GLY A 346 1.84 5.79 26.41
N THR A 347 0.69 5.18 26.69
CA THR A 347 0.12 4.11 25.88
C THR A 347 -0.32 4.58 24.49
N ILE A 348 0.20 3.91 23.46
CA ILE A 348 -0.19 4.07 22.06
C ILE A 348 -1.51 3.32 21.86
N LYS A 349 -2.50 4.03 21.30
CA LYS A 349 -3.93 3.62 21.28
C LYS A 349 -4.42 3.14 19.91
N CYS A 350 -3.68 3.41 18.84
CA CYS A 350 -4.04 3.05 17.47
C CYS A 350 -2.81 2.97 16.56
N SER A 351 -3.06 2.68 15.29
CA SER A 351 -2.12 2.85 14.17
C SER A 351 -2.75 3.78 13.12
N ASN A 352 -2.08 4.04 11.99
CA ASN A 352 -2.59 4.87 10.90
C ASN A 352 -3.60 4.11 9.99
N LEU A 353 -3.98 4.75 8.88
CA LEU A 353 -4.82 4.14 7.82
C LEU A 353 -4.25 2.81 7.26
N CYS A 354 -2.93 2.66 7.20
CA CYS A 354 -2.26 1.56 6.50
C CYS A 354 -1.56 0.54 7.41
N THR A 355 -1.71 0.65 8.74
CA THR A 355 -1.26 -0.30 9.78
C THR A 355 0.26 -0.44 9.99
N GLU A 356 1.07 0.43 9.40
CA GLU A 356 2.53 0.47 9.57
C GLU A 356 3.02 1.46 10.63
N ILE A 357 2.24 2.50 10.97
CA ILE A 357 2.67 3.57 11.87
C ILE A 357 2.22 3.31 13.32
N VAL A 358 3.11 3.44 14.30
CA VAL A 358 2.82 3.14 15.73
C VAL A 358 3.46 4.22 16.60
N GLU A 359 2.86 5.41 16.61
CA GLU A 359 3.46 6.65 17.10
C GLU A 359 2.46 7.61 17.77
N TRP A 360 3.00 8.62 18.44
CA TRP A 360 2.39 9.93 18.65
C TRP A 360 3.07 10.98 17.73
N PRO A 361 2.36 11.75 16.87
CA PRO A 361 1.10 11.46 16.21
C PRO A 361 1.13 11.64 14.66
N VAL A 362 2.28 11.95 14.04
CA VAL A 362 2.39 12.31 12.61
C VAL A 362 3.64 11.69 11.97
N CYS A 363 3.48 11.00 10.83
CA CYS A 363 4.58 10.35 10.11
C CYS A 363 4.91 11.00 8.76
N ASN A 364 6.21 11.03 8.45
CA ASN A 364 6.77 11.34 7.13
C ASN A 364 7.28 10.06 6.47
N LEU A 365 6.89 9.79 5.22
CA LEU A 365 7.10 8.50 4.56
C LEU A 365 7.85 8.63 3.24
N ALA A 366 8.81 7.73 3.01
CA ALA A 366 9.40 7.50 1.71
C ALA A 366 9.98 6.08 1.60
N SER A 367 9.97 5.50 0.40
CA SER A 367 10.26 4.08 0.17
C SER A 367 11.65 3.81 -0.41
N ILE A 368 12.10 2.58 -0.18
CA ILE A 368 13.33 1.97 -0.70
C ILE A 368 12.93 1.08 -1.89
N ALA A 369 13.45 1.36 -3.08
CA ALA A 369 12.99 0.77 -4.33
C ALA A 369 13.83 -0.46 -4.73
N LEU A 370 13.69 -1.54 -3.96
CA LEU A 370 14.62 -2.67 -3.80
C LEU A 370 15.37 -3.24 -5.04
N PRO A 371 14.88 -3.21 -6.30
CA PRO A 371 15.62 -3.78 -7.44
C PRO A 371 16.80 -2.98 -8.01
N SER A 372 17.06 -1.73 -7.61
CA SER A 372 17.96 -0.85 -8.39
C SER A 372 19.48 -0.95 -8.10
N PHE A 373 19.92 -1.66 -7.05
CA PHE A 373 21.31 -1.65 -6.55
C PHE A 373 21.93 -3.05 -6.47
N TYR A 374 23.22 -3.12 -6.19
CA TYR A 374 24.04 -4.32 -6.40
C TYR A 374 24.94 -4.73 -5.21
N ASP A 375 24.88 -4.02 -4.07
CA ASP A 375 25.66 -4.36 -2.88
C ASP A 375 25.10 -3.74 -1.57
N PHE A 376 25.37 -4.37 -0.43
CA PHE A 376 24.95 -3.91 0.90
C PHE A 376 25.65 -2.64 1.39
N GLN A 377 26.88 -2.32 0.95
CA GLN A 377 27.44 -1.01 1.25
C GLN A 377 26.71 0.06 0.45
N GLN A 378 26.31 -0.22 -0.79
CA GLN A 378 25.45 0.67 -1.57
C GLN A 378 24.08 0.85 -0.90
N LEU A 379 23.50 -0.23 -0.32
CA LEU A 379 22.31 -0.16 0.52
C LEU A 379 22.53 0.74 1.73
N HIS A 380 23.63 0.63 2.46
CA HIS A 380 23.89 1.45 3.65
C HIS A 380 24.18 2.92 3.32
N ASP A 381 25.15 3.15 2.43
CA ASP A 381 25.62 4.46 1.98
C ASP A 381 24.48 5.29 1.44
N VAL A 382 23.78 4.77 0.42
CA VAL A 382 22.68 5.53 -0.13
C VAL A 382 21.49 5.47 0.80
N THR A 383 21.29 4.44 1.66
CA THR A 383 20.40 4.52 2.87
C THR A 383 20.81 5.57 3.87
N LYS A 384 21.70 6.47 3.48
CA LYS A 384 21.75 7.85 3.93
C LYS A 384 20.97 8.88 3.01
N VAL A 385 19.83 8.49 2.31
CA VAL A 385 18.74 9.31 1.59
C VAL A 385 17.03 9.27 1.66
N VAL A 386 15.90 9.06 2.49
CA VAL A 386 15.04 8.74 3.79
C VAL A 386 14.67 9.69 5.01
N THR A 387 15.33 9.58 6.19
CA THR A 387 15.25 10.40 7.43
C THR A 387 15.90 11.83 7.48
N LYS A 388 17.18 12.03 7.05
CA LYS A 388 17.87 13.34 6.87
C LYS A 388 18.24 13.81 5.44
N ASN A 389 19.17 13.13 4.76
CA ASN A 389 19.88 13.66 3.57
C ASN A 389 19.51 13.10 2.17
N LEU A 390 18.39 12.40 1.91
CA LEU A 390 17.17 12.29 2.67
C LEU A 390 16.97 11.38 3.91
N ASN A 391 17.41 10.20 4.50
CA ASN A 391 18.15 8.86 4.60
C ASN A 391 17.66 7.35 4.04
N LYS A 392 17.68 6.86 2.74
CA LYS A 392 16.95 5.74 1.98
C LYS A 392 17.86 4.97 0.96
N ILE A 393 17.55 3.72 0.56
CA ILE A 393 17.83 3.09 -0.77
C ILE A 393 19.22 2.39 -0.91
N ILE A 394 19.49 1.19 -1.49
CA ILE A 394 18.80 -0.08 -1.91
C ILE A 394 19.84 -1.26 -1.88
N ASP A 395 19.38 -2.52 -1.74
CA ASP A 395 19.96 -3.90 -1.82
C ASP A 395 21.17 -4.20 -2.80
N ILE A 396 21.68 -5.40 -3.16
CA ILE A 396 21.23 -6.82 -3.27
C ILE A 396 22.43 -7.78 -3.10
N ASN A 397 22.23 -9.01 -2.57
CA ASN A 397 23.04 -10.21 -2.93
C ASN A 397 22.24 -11.52 -2.70
N PHE A 398 22.65 -12.65 -3.28
CA PHE A 398 21.87 -13.91 -3.29
C PHE A 398 22.02 -14.74 -2.01
N TYR A 399 21.29 -14.37 -0.97
CA TYR A 399 20.97 -15.23 0.18
C TYR A 399 19.62 -15.93 -0.06
N PRO A 400 19.31 -17.08 0.58
CA PRO A 400 17.95 -17.60 0.58
C PRO A 400 16.99 -16.50 1.11
N ALA A 401 15.89 -16.24 0.39
CA ALA A 401 15.18 -14.95 0.45
C ALA A 401 14.76 -14.47 1.86
N ARG A 402 14.62 -15.38 2.83
CA ARG A 402 14.36 -15.09 4.25
C ARG A 402 15.55 -14.44 4.97
N GLU A 403 16.77 -14.89 4.70
CA GLU A 403 18.02 -14.29 5.17
C GLU A 403 18.31 -12.97 4.46
N LEU A 404 18.06 -12.89 3.15
CA LEU A 404 18.14 -11.63 2.39
C LEU A 404 17.21 -10.58 3.01
N ASN A 405 15.93 -10.93 3.23
CA ASN A 405 14.97 -10.10 3.96
C ASN A 405 15.48 -9.65 5.33
N ARG A 406 16.14 -10.52 6.11
CA ARG A 406 16.74 -10.09 7.39
C ARG A 406 17.90 -9.10 7.17
N ALA A 407 18.85 -9.43 6.30
CA ALA A 407 20.03 -8.61 6.03
C ALA A 407 19.70 -7.22 5.48
N ILE A 408 18.66 -7.11 4.63
CA ILE A 408 18.15 -5.83 4.12
C ILE A 408 17.63 -4.98 5.27
N PHE A 409 16.68 -5.49 6.06
CA PHE A 409 16.06 -4.72 7.13
C PHE A 409 17.03 -4.41 8.29
N GLU A 410 17.98 -5.31 8.58
CA GLU A 410 19.07 -5.05 9.50
C GLU A 410 19.96 -3.88 9.03
N THR A 411 20.31 -3.85 7.74
CA THR A 411 21.10 -2.77 7.14
C THR A 411 20.33 -1.44 7.12
N ILE A 412 19.05 -1.46 6.76
CA ILE A 412 18.18 -0.27 6.75
C ILE A 412 18.08 0.33 8.15
N TYR A 413 17.83 -0.49 9.18
CA TYR A 413 17.71 -0.01 10.56
C TYR A 413 19.05 0.52 11.09
N HIS A 414 20.16 -0.17 10.82
CA HIS A 414 21.50 0.30 11.20
C HIS A 414 21.85 1.65 10.54
N ALA A 415 21.67 1.78 9.22
CA ALA A 415 21.97 2.99 8.48
C ALA A 415 21.07 4.18 8.88
N ALA A 416 19.78 3.94 9.14
CA ALA A 416 18.85 4.95 9.64
C ALA A 416 19.18 5.40 11.08
N LEU A 417 19.59 4.46 11.94
CA LEU A 417 19.95 4.74 13.32
C LEU A 417 21.28 5.49 13.43
N GLU A 418 22.31 5.07 12.70
CA GLU A 418 23.57 5.80 12.62
C GLU A 418 23.37 7.22 12.11
N ALA A 419 22.60 7.39 11.04
CA ALA A 419 22.28 8.70 10.50
C ALA A 419 21.52 9.62 11.47
N SER A 420 20.59 9.06 12.25
CA SER A 420 19.88 9.80 13.27
C SER A 420 20.79 10.18 14.44
N CYS A 421 21.81 9.37 14.73
CA CYS A 421 22.87 9.69 15.68
C CYS A 421 23.83 10.77 15.16
N GLU A 422 24.25 10.69 13.89
CA GLU A 422 25.04 11.75 13.21
C GLU A 422 24.33 13.10 13.22
N LEU A 423 22.99 13.12 13.06
CA LEU A 423 22.20 14.33 13.23
C LEU A 423 22.16 14.83 14.68
N ALA A 424 22.10 13.92 15.66
CA ALA A 424 22.02 14.28 17.07
C ALA A 424 23.32 14.91 17.57
N ALA A 425 24.47 14.45 17.05
CA ALA A 425 25.77 15.06 17.30
C ALA A 425 25.86 16.53 16.84
N VAL A 426 25.07 16.93 15.81
CA VAL A 426 25.08 18.30 15.25
C VAL A 426 23.94 19.17 15.80
N HIS A 427 22.77 18.58 16.06
CA HIS A 427 21.54 19.32 16.38
C HIS A 427 20.93 19.00 17.76
N GLY A 428 21.56 18.10 18.53
CA GLY A 428 21.00 17.49 19.73
C GLY A 428 20.01 16.36 19.43
N ALA A 429 19.81 15.46 20.38
CA ALA A 429 18.77 14.43 20.31
C ALA A 429 17.34 15.04 20.25
N TYR A 430 16.32 14.23 19.97
CA TYR A 430 14.93 14.70 20.07
C TYR A 430 14.53 14.97 21.54
N GLU A 431 13.60 15.92 21.74
CA GLU A 431 13.22 16.47 23.06
C GLU A 431 12.88 15.39 24.10
N THR A 432 12.07 14.41 23.72
CA THR A 432 11.62 13.31 24.59
C THR A 432 12.51 12.07 24.53
N TYR A 433 13.79 12.21 24.16
CA TYR A 433 14.74 11.09 24.09
C TYR A 433 14.97 10.44 25.45
N GLN A 434 15.10 11.24 26.51
CA GLN A 434 15.39 10.71 27.84
C GLN A 434 14.23 9.89 28.39
N GLY A 435 14.55 8.68 28.87
CA GLY A 435 13.58 7.70 29.35
C GLY A 435 13.11 6.68 28.29
N SER A 436 13.36 6.93 27.01
CA SER A 436 13.11 5.96 25.91
C SER A 436 13.98 4.70 26.03
N PRO A 437 13.58 3.56 25.43
CA PRO A 437 14.45 2.40 25.23
C PRO A 437 15.84 2.74 24.67
N MET A 438 15.94 3.57 23.63
CA MET A 438 17.23 3.93 23.04
C MET A 438 18.12 4.72 24.00
N SER A 439 17.57 5.62 24.84
CA SER A 439 18.34 6.28 25.93
C SER A 439 18.82 5.32 27.01
N LYS A 440 18.17 4.15 27.13
CA LYS A 440 18.54 3.04 28.02
C LYS A 440 19.40 1.98 27.31
N GLY A 441 19.95 2.29 26.13
CA GLY A 441 20.79 1.41 25.32
C GLY A 441 20.06 0.27 24.61
N LYS A 442 18.73 0.23 24.65
CA LYS A 442 17.89 -0.80 24.02
C LYS A 442 17.43 -0.35 22.63
N LEU A 443 17.88 -1.07 21.61
CA LEU A 443 17.50 -0.92 20.21
C LEU A 443 16.38 -1.91 19.87
N GLN A 444 15.77 -1.79 18.68
CA GLN A 444 14.62 -2.64 18.32
C GLN A 444 14.89 -4.15 18.39
N PRO A 445 16.06 -4.70 17.97
CA PRO A 445 16.33 -6.13 18.10
C PRO A 445 16.26 -6.62 19.56
N ASP A 446 16.71 -5.79 20.51
CA ASP A 446 16.67 -6.11 21.95
C ASP A 446 15.23 -6.21 22.47
N LEU A 447 14.32 -5.37 21.95
CA LEU A 447 12.90 -5.40 22.29
C LEU A 447 12.16 -6.62 21.70
N TRP A 448 12.79 -7.31 20.74
CA TRP A 448 12.33 -8.61 20.21
C TRP A 448 13.09 -9.81 20.80
N GLY A 449 14.14 -9.59 21.60
CA GLY A 449 15.01 -10.67 22.07
C GLY A 449 15.87 -11.29 20.95
N VAL A 450 16.16 -10.54 19.89
CA VAL A 450 16.91 -10.98 18.71
C VAL A 450 18.31 -10.40 18.75
N ALA A 451 19.33 -11.26 18.72
CA ALA A 451 20.70 -10.84 18.44
C ALA A 451 20.83 -10.48 16.95
N PRO A 452 21.36 -9.29 16.60
CA PRO A 452 21.73 -8.96 15.22
C PRO A 452 22.84 -9.86 14.64
N SER A 453 23.15 -9.70 13.36
CA SER A 453 24.32 -10.32 12.74
C SER A 453 25.62 -9.52 12.97
N ASP A 454 26.74 -10.13 12.61
CA ASP A 454 28.09 -9.55 12.55
C ASP A 454 28.31 -8.63 11.32
N ARG A 455 27.29 -8.42 10.49
CA ARG A 455 27.35 -7.59 9.27
C ARG A 455 27.69 -6.12 9.53
N TRP A 456 27.31 -5.60 10.70
CA TRP A 456 27.49 -4.20 11.07
C TRP A 456 27.95 -4.09 12.53
N ASP A 457 28.75 -3.06 12.84
CA ASP A 457 29.29 -2.84 14.19
C ASP A 457 28.23 -2.20 15.11
N TRP A 458 27.34 -3.07 15.60
CA TRP A 458 26.29 -2.71 16.54
C TRP A 458 26.81 -2.15 17.86
N ASP A 459 28.02 -2.51 18.31
CA ASP A 459 28.58 -2.02 19.56
C ASP A 459 29.18 -0.62 19.41
N ALA A 460 29.87 -0.33 18.31
CA ALA A 460 30.24 1.04 17.95
C ALA A 460 29.01 1.93 17.75
N LEU A 461 27.95 1.44 17.10
CA LEU A 461 26.71 2.20 16.97
C LEU A 461 26.03 2.44 18.32
N ARG A 462 25.97 1.45 19.21
CA ARG A 462 25.48 1.62 20.60
C ARG A 462 26.33 2.61 21.40
N ALA A 463 27.64 2.69 21.16
CA ALA A 463 28.51 3.69 21.76
C ALA A 463 28.15 5.10 21.26
N LYS A 464 28.08 5.32 19.94
CA LYS A 464 27.66 6.60 19.34
C LYS A 464 26.29 7.06 19.88
N VAL A 465 25.30 6.15 19.89
CA VAL A 465 23.94 6.43 20.38
C VAL A 465 23.92 6.77 21.88
N ARG A 466 24.81 6.18 22.69
CA ARG A 466 24.96 6.53 24.11
C ARG A 466 25.59 7.91 24.31
N GLU A 467 26.51 8.31 23.43
CA GLU A 467 27.24 9.58 23.51
C GLU A 467 26.41 10.77 23.01
N HIS A 468 25.77 10.65 21.84
CA HIS A 468 25.08 11.75 21.17
C HIS A 468 23.54 11.67 21.21
N GLY A 469 22.99 10.51 21.57
CA GLY A 469 21.57 10.20 21.36
C GLY A 469 21.22 10.03 19.88
N VAL A 470 19.94 10.24 19.55
CA VAL A 470 19.41 10.17 18.18
C VAL A 470 18.41 11.29 17.94
N ARG A 471 18.30 11.76 16.69
CA ARG A 471 17.46 12.91 16.31
C ARG A 471 16.00 12.56 16.04
N ASN A 472 15.69 11.28 15.85
CA ASN A 472 14.36 10.77 15.53
C ASN A 472 13.96 9.71 16.56
N SER A 473 12.70 9.71 17.00
CA SER A 473 12.20 8.75 17.98
C SER A 473 11.92 7.37 17.39
N LEU A 474 11.57 7.31 16.10
CA LEU A 474 11.32 6.12 15.30
C LEU A 474 11.79 6.36 13.85
N LEU A 475 12.06 5.29 13.10
CA LEU A 475 12.86 5.35 11.87
C LEU A 475 12.33 4.49 10.70
N VAL A 476 11.70 3.34 10.96
CA VAL A 476 11.42 2.33 9.93
C VAL A 476 9.97 1.85 10.02
N ALA A 477 9.19 2.15 8.97
CA ALA A 477 7.80 1.73 8.82
C ALA A 477 7.46 1.36 7.35
N PRO A 478 7.49 0.07 6.97
CA PRO A 478 7.21 -0.36 5.60
C PRO A 478 5.72 -0.24 5.22
N MET A 479 5.39 0.85 4.53
CA MET A 479 4.04 1.22 4.08
C MET A 479 3.65 0.60 2.71
N PRO A 480 2.38 0.65 2.29
CA PRO A 480 1.96 0.23 0.95
C PRO A 480 2.45 1.26 -0.09
N THR A 481 3.08 0.79 -1.16
CA THR A 481 3.72 1.67 -2.16
C THR A 481 2.92 1.82 -3.45
N ALA A 482 1.67 1.36 -3.53
CA ALA A 482 0.85 1.22 -4.75
C ALA A 482 1.00 2.31 -5.83
N SER A 483 1.09 3.59 -5.44
CA SER A 483 1.32 4.70 -6.39
C SER A 483 2.80 4.94 -6.72
N THR A 484 3.71 4.83 -5.76
CA THR A 484 5.15 5.13 -5.93
C THR A 484 5.93 3.98 -6.56
N SER A 485 5.62 2.72 -6.24
CA SER A 485 6.21 1.58 -6.96
C SER A 485 5.66 1.47 -8.39
N GLN A 486 4.41 1.85 -8.65
CA GLN A 486 3.90 1.99 -10.01
C GLN A 486 4.66 3.08 -10.81
N ILE A 487 5.02 4.21 -10.20
CA ILE A 487 5.86 5.24 -10.84
C ILE A 487 7.23 4.67 -11.22
N LEU A 488 7.86 3.89 -10.34
CA LEU A 488 9.19 3.31 -10.57
C LEU A 488 9.18 1.98 -11.35
N GLY A 489 8.01 1.41 -11.66
CA GLY A 489 7.90 0.14 -12.39
C GLY A 489 8.21 -1.12 -11.57
N PHE A 490 8.09 -1.06 -10.23
CA PHE A 490 8.37 -2.17 -9.31
C PHE A 490 7.11 -2.73 -8.65
N ASN A 491 7.22 -3.90 -8.00
CA ASN A 491 6.13 -4.48 -7.22
C ASN A 491 5.83 -3.65 -5.95
N GLU A 492 4.73 -3.95 -5.25
CA GLU A 492 4.35 -3.24 -4.04
C GLU A 492 5.16 -3.70 -2.80
N CYS A 493 5.92 -2.77 -2.23
CA CYS A 493 6.67 -2.91 -0.98
C CYS A 493 7.42 -4.25 -0.84
N PHE A 494 7.11 -5.04 0.20
CA PHE A 494 7.68 -6.37 0.46
C PHE A 494 6.77 -7.53 -0.02
N GLU A 495 5.72 -7.25 -0.80
CA GLU A 495 4.78 -8.28 -1.25
C GLU A 495 5.36 -9.12 -2.39
N PRO A 496 5.07 -10.43 -2.47
CA PRO A 496 5.25 -11.22 -3.68
C PRO A 496 4.34 -10.72 -4.81
N TYR A 497 4.63 -11.09 -6.05
CA TYR A 497 3.74 -10.79 -7.17
C TYR A 497 2.38 -11.47 -6.98
N THR A 498 1.29 -10.70 -7.03
CA THR A 498 -0.07 -11.22 -6.85
C THR A 498 -0.54 -12.08 -8.02
N SER A 499 -0.03 -11.78 -9.22
CA SER A 499 -0.16 -12.55 -10.46
C SER A 499 0.99 -12.18 -11.40
N ASN A 500 1.45 -13.12 -12.26
CA ASN A 500 2.38 -12.80 -13.34
C ASN A 500 1.70 -12.25 -14.61
N ILE A 501 0.37 -12.13 -14.64
CA ILE A 501 -0.35 -11.39 -15.68
C ILE A 501 -1.52 -10.60 -15.08
N TYR A 502 -1.60 -9.31 -15.41
CA TYR A 502 -2.59 -8.40 -14.84
C TYR A 502 -3.07 -7.37 -15.86
N THR A 503 -4.33 -6.97 -15.77
CA THR A 503 -4.91 -5.94 -16.63
C THR A 503 -4.66 -4.54 -16.06
N ARG A 504 -4.22 -3.60 -16.91
CA ARG A 504 -4.13 -2.16 -16.58
C ARG A 504 -5.09 -1.37 -17.46
N ARG A 505 -5.97 -0.60 -16.81
CA ARG A 505 -6.88 0.37 -17.46
C ARG A 505 -6.16 1.70 -17.68
N VAL A 506 -6.19 2.19 -18.91
CA VAL A 506 -5.77 3.56 -19.31
C VAL A 506 -6.88 4.19 -20.17
N LEU A 507 -6.72 5.44 -20.60
CA LEU A 507 -7.75 6.16 -21.36
C LEU A 507 -8.08 5.48 -22.71
N ALA A 508 -7.09 4.87 -23.35
CA ALA A 508 -7.26 4.11 -24.61
C ALA A 508 -7.83 2.68 -24.43
N GLY A 509 -8.07 2.20 -23.20
CA GLY A 509 -8.69 0.89 -22.94
C GLY A 509 -7.97 0.02 -21.92
N GLU A 510 -8.17 -1.30 -22.03
CA GLU A 510 -7.60 -2.32 -21.15
C GLU A 510 -6.40 -3.02 -21.80
N PHE A 511 -5.26 -3.04 -21.11
CA PHE A 511 -4.03 -3.66 -21.58
C PHE A 511 -3.63 -4.81 -20.65
N GLN A 512 -3.43 -6.01 -21.20
CA GLN A 512 -2.83 -7.11 -20.45
C GLN A 512 -1.32 -6.89 -20.35
N VAL A 513 -0.79 -6.97 -19.13
CA VAL A 513 0.62 -6.77 -18.81
C VAL A 513 1.15 -8.03 -18.15
N VAL A 514 2.22 -8.60 -18.71
CA VAL A 514 2.94 -9.73 -18.12
C VAL A 514 4.01 -9.19 -17.17
N ASN A 515 4.30 -9.92 -16.09
CA ASN A 515 5.44 -9.64 -15.22
C ASN A 515 6.73 -9.58 -16.07
N GLN A 516 7.38 -8.42 -16.09
CA GLN A 516 8.54 -8.14 -16.94
C GLN A 516 9.72 -9.11 -16.72
N TRP A 517 9.87 -9.62 -15.49
CA TRP A 517 10.92 -10.57 -15.13
C TRP A 517 10.64 -11.96 -15.72
N LEU A 518 9.40 -12.47 -15.54
CA LEU A 518 8.96 -13.72 -16.17
C LEU A 518 9.01 -13.62 -17.70
N LEU A 519 8.55 -12.51 -18.27
CA LEU A 519 8.59 -12.29 -19.72
C LEU A 519 10.03 -12.37 -20.25
N ARG A 520 10.97 -11.72 -19.57
CA ARG A 520 12.39 -11.79 -19.92
C ARG A 520 12.94 -13.20 -19.79
N ASP A 521 12.71 -13.89 -18.67
CA ASP A 521 13.18 -15.26 -18.46
C ASP A 521 12.63 -16.26 -19.51
N LEU A 522 11.39 -16.06 -19.97
CA LEU A 522 10.79 -16.87 -21.04
C LEU A 522 11.33 -16.49 -22.42
N VAL A 523 11.63 -15.22 -22.68
CA VAL A 523 12.24 -14.75 -23.93
C VAL A 523 13.69 -15.22 -24.05
N ASP A 524 14.51 -15.00 -23.01
CA ASP A 524 15.93 -15.35 -22.97
C ASP A 524 16.16 -16.88 -23.03
N ARG A 525 15.12 -17.70 -22.74
CA ARG A 525 15.11 -19.17 -22.91
C ARG A 525 14.39 -19.67 -24.17
N GLY A 526 13.88 -18.77 -25.02
CA GLY A 526 13.14 -19.15 -26.25
C GLY A 526 11.75 -19.76 -26.02
N LEU A 527 11.20 -19.67 -24.81
CA LEU A 527 9.91 -20.23 -24.40
C LEU A 527 8.73 -19.28 -24.66
N TRP A 528 8.99 -18.00 -24.94
CA TRP A 528 7.94 -17.00 -25.15
C TRP A 528 7.36 -17.04 -26.57
N ASN A 529 6.06 -17.31 -26.68
CA ASN A 529 5.28 -17.31 -27.92
C ASN A 529 3.78 -17.07 -27.62
N ASP A 530 2.94 -16.99 -28.67
CA ASP A 530 1.50 -16.76 -28.51
C ASP A 530 0.80 -17.85 -27.67
N THR A 531 1.18 -19.12 -27.84
CA THR A 531 0.63 -20.25 -27.07
C THR A 531 0.98 -20.14 -25.59
N MET A 532 2.23 -19.78 -25.26
CA MET A 532 2.68 -19.50 -23.89
C MET A 532 1.88 -18.35 -23.27
N ARG A 533 1.65 -17.24 -24.02
CA ARG A 533 0.78 -16.15 -23.56
C ARG A 533 -0.65 -16.63 -23.29
N GLN A 534 -1.24 -17.41 -24.20
CA GLN A 534 -2.60 -17.95 -24.01
C GLN A 534 -2.69 -18.90 -22.79
N ARG A 535 -1.74 -19.83 -22.63
CA ARG A 535 -1.66 -20.71 -21.44
C ARG A 535 -1.51 -19.90 -20.15
N LEU A 536 -0.70 -18.84 -20.13
CA LEU A 536 -0.54 -17.96 -18.95
C LEU A 536 -1.80 -17.16 -18.61
N ILE A 537 -2.57 -16.71 -19.62
CA ILE A 537 -3.89 -16.07 -19.43
C ILE A 537 -4.88 -17.07 -18.81
N ALA A 538 -4.93 -18.30 -19.34
CA ALA A 538 -5.80 -19.36 -18.84
C ALA A 538 -5.46 -19.74 -17.39
N ALA A 539 -4.17 -19.94 -17.08
CA ALA A 539 -3.65 -20.27 -15.75
C ALA A 539 -3.66 -19.10 -14.74
N ASN A 540 -4.41 -18.02 -15.00
CA ASN A 540 -4.52 -16.84 -14.11
C ASN A 540 -3.16 -16.21 -13.73
N GLY A 541 -2.15 -16.27 -14.61
CA GLY A 541 -0.79 -15.80 -14.32
C GLY A 541 0.04 -16.74 -13.46
N SER A 542 -0.45 -17.95 -13.16
CA SER A 542 0.36 -19.01 -12.59
C SER A 542 1.21 -19.68 -13.67
N VAL A 543 2.44 -20.04 -13.33
CA VAL A 543 3.33 -20.87 -14.17
C VAL A 543 3.40 -22.32 -13.71
N GLN A 544 2.81 -22.67 -12.56
CA GLN A 544 3.02 -23.99 -11.93
C GLN A 544 2.50 -25.15 -12.79
N GLN A 545 1.41 -24.92 -13.53
CA GLN A 545 0.75 -25.90 -14.42
C GLN A 545 1.20 -25.78 -15.89
N LEU A 546 2.35 -25.15 -16.15
CA LEU A 546 2.91 -25.00 -17.49
C LEU A 546 4.11 -25.94 -17.64
N ASP A 547 3.90 -27.04 -18.35
CA ASP A 547 4.89 -28.14 -18.49
C ASP A 547 6.14 -27.68 -19.23
N GLU A 548 5.98 -26.76 -20.19
CA GLU A 548 7.07 -26.10 -20.93
C GLU A 548 8.01 -25.26 -20.02
N VAL A 549 7.57 -24.89 -18.80
CA VAL A 549 8.29 -23.96 -17.93
C VAL A 549 9.18 -24.73 -16.94
N PRO A 550 10.51 -24.53 -16.96
CA PRO A 550 11.43 -25.19 -16.05
C PRO A 550 11.13 -24.95 -14.55
N GLU A 551 11.45 -25.94 -13.72
CA GLU A 551 11.15 -25.92 -12.27
C GLU A 551 11.90 -24.83 -11.48
N ASP A 552 13.00 -24.27 -11.99
CA ASP A 552 13.61 -23.06 -11.41
C ASP A 552 12.74 -21.81 -11.66
N LEU A 553 12.21 -21.62 -12.87
CA LEU A 553 11.26 -20.53 -13.16
C LEU A 553 9.92 -20.71 -12.42
N LYS A 554 9.40 -21.94 -12.30
CA LYS A 554 8.20 -22.20 -11.47
C LYS A 554 8.43 -21.88 -9.99
N ARG A 555 9.63 -22.11 -9.46
CA ARG A 555 10.00 -21.74 -8.09
C ARG A 555 10.19 -20.23 -7.90
N LEU A 556 10.74 -19.54 -8.91
CA LEU A 556 10.98 -18.10 -8.88
C LEU A 556 9.67 -17.29 -9.03
N HIS A 557 8.87 -17.59 -10.05
CA HIS A 557 7.67 -16.82 -10.42
C HIS A 557 6.39 -17.33 -9.75
N LYS A 558 6.49 -17.73 -8.47
CA LYS A 558 5.32 -18.11 -7.67
C LYS A 558 4.44 -16.90 -7.38
N THR A 559 3.15 -17.04 -7.62
CA THR A 559 2.18 -16.02 -7.19
C THR A 559 2.03 -16.06 -5.67
N VAL A 560 1.60 -14.94 -5.07
CA VAL A 560 1.39 -14.84 -3.61
C VAL A 560 0.45 -15.92 -3.04
N TYR A 561 -0.48 -16.41 -3.85
CA TYR A 561 -1.42 -17.49 -3.49
C TYR A 561 -0.78 -18.89 -3.52
N GLU A 562 0.32 -19.08 -4.25
CA GLU A 562 1.13 -20.32 -4.28
C GLU A 562 2.16 -20.37 -3.14
N ILE A 563 2.36 -19.24 -2.43
CA ILE A 563 3.28 -19.13 -1.30
C ILE A 563 2.50 -19.36 0.01
N LYS A 564 3.00 -20.30 0.83
CA LYS A 564 2.43 -20.60 2.15
C LYS A 564 2.52 -19.36 3.03
N GLN A 565 1.39 -18.77 3.41
CA GLN A 565 1.33 -17.52 4.20
C GLN A 565 2.10 -17.58 5.54
N LYS A 566 2.31 -18.78 6.09
CA LYS A 566 3.22 -19.01 7.23
C LYS A 566 4.64 -18.46 6.96
N VAL A 567 5.17 -18.63 5.75
CA VAL A 567 6.49 -18.12 5.33
C VAL A 567 6.50 -16.60 5.23
N ILE A 568 5.40 -16.01 4.76
CA ILE A 568 5.22 -14.54 4.73
C ILE A 568 5.23 -13.97 6.15
N ILE A 569 4.55 -14.63 7.10
CA ILE A 569 4.55 -14.28 8.53
C ILE A 569 5.92 -14.49 9.17
N ASP A 570 6.62 -15.57 8.85
CA ASP A 570 7.99 -15.81 9.32
C ASP A 570 8.93 -14.67 8.85
N MET A 571 8.91 -14.32 7.56
CA MET A 571 9.70 -13.21 7.01
C MET A 571 9.30 -11.84 7.59
N ALA A 572 8.00 -11.63 7.85
CA ALA A 572 7.49 -10.42 8.52
C ALA A 572 7.97 -10.30 9.96
N ALA A 573 8.08 -11.42 10.68
CA ALA A 573 8.65 -11.46 12.04
C ALA A 573 10.17 -11.26 12.03
N ASP A 574 10.91 -11.87 11.09
CA ASP A 574 12.35 -11.69 10.95
C ASP A 574 12.73 -10.22 10.67
N ARG A 575 11.99 -9.52 9.79
CA ARG A 575 12.20 -8.08 9.57
C ARG A 575 11.67 -7.23 10.73
N GLY A 576 10.65 -7.71 11.45
CA GLY A 576 10.03 -7.01 12.58
C GLY A 576 11.01 -6.62 13.67
N ALA A 577 12.05 -7.43 13.90
CA ALA A 577 13.14 -7.14 14.82
C ALA A 577 13.95 -5.86 14.49
N TYR A 578 13.83 -5.35 13.27
CA TYR A 578 14.52 -4.16 12.76
C TYR A 578 13.53 -3.09 12.25
N ILE A 579 12.25 -3.20 12.65
CA ILE A 579 11.17 -2.25 12.33
C ILE A 579 10.67 -1.71 13.67
N ASP A 580 11.05 -0.48 14.00
CA ASP A 580 10.68 0.16 15.26
C ASP A 580 9.22 0.61 15.30
N GLN A 581 8.61 0.82 14.14
CA GLN A 581 7.16 0.97 13.96
C GLN A 581 6.49 -0.39 13.67
N SER A 582 5.63 -0.51 12.67
CA SER A 582 4.99 -1.74 12.18
C SER A 582 5.14 -1.85 10.64
N GLN A 583 4.39 -2.74 10.00
CA GLN A 583 4.44 -3.03 8.57
C GLN A 583 3.04 -3.41 8.04
N SER A 584 2.68 -2.96 6.83
CA SER A 584 1.34 -3.16 6.23
C SER A 584 1.11 -4.59 5.70
N LEU A 585 1.03 -5.59 6.58
CA LEU A 585 1.07 -7.00 6.21
C LEU A 585 -0.25 -7.52 5.61
N ASN A 586 -0.42 -7.45 4.28
CA ASN A 586 -1.52 -8.12 3.58
C ASN A 586 -1.38 -9.65 3.62
N ILE A 587 -2.47 -10.35 3.94
CA ILE A 587 -2.54 -11.82 3.93
C ILE A 587 -3.38 -12.28 2.75
N HIS A 588 -2.85 -13.22 1.97
CA HIS A 588 -3.48 -13.73 0.75
C HIS A 588 -3.94 -15.18 0.96
N MET A 589 -5.23 -15.45 0.82
CA MET A 589 -5.80 -16.77 1.11
C MET A 589 -6.78 -17.23 0.05
N ASP A 590 -6.48 -18.39 -0.54
CA ASP A 590 -7.39 -19.10 -1.43
C ASP A 590 -8.37 -19.95 -0.61
N GLY A 591 -9.67 -19.82 -0.89
CA GLY A 591 -10.78 -20.39 -0.11
C GLY A 591 -10.64 -20.22 1.42
N PRO A 592 -10.75 -19.01 1.98
CA PRO A 592 -10.59 -18.79 3.42
C PRO A 592 -11.66 -19.53 4.23
N ASN A 593 -11.30 -19.97 5.43
CA ASN A 593 -12.22 -20.56 6.41
C ASN A 593 -11.72 -20.31 7.83
N TYR A 594 -12.56 -20.57 8.84
CA TYR A 594 -12.23 -20.30 10.23
C TYR A 594 -10.94 -21.00 10.70
N GLN A 595 -10.69 -22.24 10.27
CA GLN A 595 -9.51 -23.01 10.68
C GLN A 595 -8.22 -22.40 10.11
N LYS A 596 -8.20 -22.07 8.81
CA LYS A 596 -7.08 -21.41 8.14
C LYS A 596 -6.78 -20.05 8.76
N LEU A 597 -7.81 -19.20 8.93
CA LEU A 597 -7.65 -17.85 9.48
C LEU A 597 -7.26 -17.86 10.97
N THR A 598 -7.86 -18.73 11.78
CA THR A 598 -7.48 -18.90 13.20
C THR A 598 -6.02 -19.32 13.31
N SER A 599 -5.60 -20.35 12.57
CA SER A 599 -4.21 -20.81 12.56
C SER A 599 -3.23 -19.70 12.11
N MET A 600 -3.61 -18.92 11.10
CA MET A 600 -2.83 -17.80 10.58
C MET A 600 -2.66 -16.66 11.61
N HIS A 601 -3.77 -16.14 12.16
CA HIS A 601 -3.73 -15.04 13.14
C HIS A 601 -2.99 -15.45 14.43
N PHE A 602 -3.26 -16.65 14.96
CA PHE A 602 -2.55 -17.14 16.14
C PHE A 602 -1.07 -17.41 15.88
N TYR A 603 -0.66 -17.69 14.63
CA TYR A 603 0.75 -17.77 14.27
C TYR A 603 1.41 -16.40 14.27
N GLY A 604 0.78 -15.39 13.65
CA GLY A 604 1.27 -14.00 13.64
C GLY A 604 1.39 -13.40 15.05
N TRP A 605 0.37 -13.61 15.89
CA TRP A 605 0.39 -13.20 17.30
C TRP A 605 1.50 -13.89 18.09
N LYS A 606 1.63 -15.22 18.02
CA LYS A 606 2.68 -15.97 18.74
C LYS A 606 4.10 -15.69 18.21
N LYS A 607 4.23 -15.17 16.99
CA LYS A 607 5.48 -14.63 16.43
C LYS A 607 5.79 -13.21 16.91
N GLY A 608 4.90 -12.60 17.70
CA GLY A 608 5.06 -11.25 18.22
C GLY A 608 4.94 -10.17 17.15
N LEU A 609 4.23 -10.41 16.05
CA LEU A 609 3.93 -9.32 15.10
C LEU A 609 3.23 -8.15 15.81
N LYS A 610 3.39 -6.94 15.27
CA LYS A 610 2.64 -5.75 15.68
C LYS A 610 1.33 -5.66 14.92
N THR A 611 1.40 -5.61 13.60
CA THR A 611 0.27 -5.88 12.69
C THR A 611 0.30 -7.34 12.29
N GLY A 612 -0.74 -8.09 12.68
CA GLY A 612 -0.97 -9.47 12.23
C GLY A 612 -1.57 -9.55 10.84
N MET A 613 -2.41 -8.57 10.48
CA MET A 613 -3.02 -8.46 9.16
C MET A 613 -3.43 -7.01 8.86
N TYR A 614 -3.07 -6.53 7.67
CA TYR A 614 -3.68 -5.38 7.02
C TYR A 614 -4.99 -5.86 6.36
N TYR A 615 -5.06 -6.01 5.03
CA TYR A 615 -6.20 -6.69 4.39
C TYR A 615 -6.06 -8.21 4.39
N LEU A 616 -7.20 -8.90 4.52
CA LEU A 616 -7.35 -10.22 3.91
C LEU A 616 -7.63 -10.04 2.40
N ARG A 617 -6.87 -10.75 1.56
CA ARG A 617 -7.04 -10.81 0.11
C ARG A 617 -7.46 -12.21 -0.30
N THR A 618 -8.59 -12.32 -0.98
CA THR A 618 -9.18 -13.57 -1.44
C THR A 618 -9.21 -13.62 -2.97
N LYS A 619 -9.23 -14.82 -3.54
CA LYS A 619 -9.67 -15.00 -4.94
C LYS A 619 -11.20 -15.07 -4.98
N PRO A 620 -11.86 -14.52 -6.02
CA PRO A 620 -13.23 -14.87 -6.35
C PRO A 620 -13.34 -16.39 -6.59
N ALA A 621 -14.42 -17.02 -6.11
CA ALA A 621 -14.64 -18.46 -6.28
C ALA A 621 -15.07 -18.85 -7.71
N ALA A 622 -15.49 -17.89 -8.53
CA ALA A 622 -15.83 -18.08 -9.93
C ALA A 622 -14.67 -17.59 -10.82
N ASP A 623 -14.03 -18.53 -11.53
CA ASP A 623 -13.26 -18.21 -12.72
C ASP A 623 -14.23 -17.69 -13.79
N ALA A 624 -14.24 -16.37 -14.01
CA ALA A 624 -15.05 -15.77 -15.05
C ALA A 624 -14.65 -16.35 -16.42
N ILE A 625 -15.60 -16.99 -17.11
CA ILE A 625 -15.35 -17.81 -18.31
C ILE A 625 -14.56 -17.01 -19.36
N LYS A 626 -13.27 -17.35 -19.49
CA LYS A 626 -12.35 -16.61 -20.35
C LYS A 626 -12.49 -17.05 -21.81
N PHE A 627 -13.30 -16.31 -22.55
CA PHE A 627 -13.29 -16.37 -24.01
C PHE A 627 -11.92 -15.93 -24.54
N THR A 628 -11.03 -16.90 -24.71
CA THR A 628 -9.80 -16.72 -25.48
C THR A 628 -10.17 -16.71 -26.97
N ILE A 629 -9.66 -15.73 -27.71
CA ILE A 629 -10.08 -15.39 -29.08
C ILE A 629 -9.75 -16.51 -30.10
N ASP A 630 -9.03 -17.55 -29.69
CA ASP A 630 -8.53 -18.63 -30.54
C ASP A 630 -8.79 -20.04 -29.99
N ALA A 631 -9.93 -20.22 -29.31
CA ALA A 631 -10.34 -21.50 -28.70
C ALA A 631 -10.43 -22.69 -29.69
N GLU A 632 -10.53 -22.43 -31.00
CA GLU A 632 -10.49 -23.47 -32.04
C GLU A 632 -9.06 -23.95 -32.34
N LYS A 633 -8.08 -23.04 -32.35
CA LYS A 633 -6.67 -23.40 -32.57
C LYS A 633 -6.10 -24.24 -31.42
N SER A 634 -6.49 -23.94 -30.17
CA SER A 634 -6.08 -24.74 -29.01
C SER A 634 -6.76 -26.12 -28.96
N ARG A 635 -8.00 -26.25 -29.47
CA ARG A 635 -8.66 -27.55 -29.67
C ARG A 635 -7.96 -28.40 -30.74
N ALA A 636 -7.59 -27.79 -31.87
CA ALA A 636 -6.90 -28.48 -32.97
C ALA A 636 -5.56 -29.11 -32.56
N ALA A 637 -4.84 -28.52 -31.59
CA ALA A 637 -3.57 -29.04 -31.10
C ALA A 637 -3.69 -30.32 -30.24
N ASN A 638 -4.84 -30.55 -29.59
CA ASN A 638 -5.01 -31.59 -28.57
C ASN A 638 -5.89 -32.79 -29.00
N GLY A 639 -6.36 -32.83 -30.26
CA GLY A 639 -7.03 -34.01 -30.84
C GLY A 639 -8.35 -34.44 -30.19
N ALA A 640 -8.96 -33.58 -29.36
CA ALA A 640 -10.21 -33.89 -28.67
C ALA A 640 -11.44 -33.75 -29.60
N ALA A 641 -12.34 -34.73 -29.58
CA ALA A 641 -13.60 -34.67 -30.30
C ALA A 641 -14.52 -33.57 -29.76
N ALA A 642 -15.39 -33.03 -30.62
CA ALA A 642 -16.34 -32.00 -30.23
C ALA A 642 -17.38 -32.53 -29.22
N PRO A 643 -17.75 -31.75 -28.19
CA PRO A 643 -18.94 -32.06 -27.39
C PRO A 643 -20.20 -31.89 -28.23
N GLY A 644 -21.22 -32.71 -27.96
CA GLY A 644 -22.55 -32.52 -28.54
C GLY A 644 -23.26 -31.28 -27.99
N GLU A 645 -24.40 -30.94 -28.58
CA GLU A 645 -25.27 -29.88 -28.05
C GLU A 645 -25.77 -30.24 -26.64
N PRO A 646 -25.87 -29.27 -25.71
CA PRO A 646 -26.31 -29.53 -24.35
C PRO A 646 -27.77 -30.00 -24.34
N THR A 647 -28.08 -30.94 -23.45
CA THR A 647 -29.43 -31.52 -23.34
C THR A 647 -30.43 -30.54 -22.73
N GLU A 648 -31.73 -30.75 -23.00
CA GLU A 648 -32.79 -29.92 -22.40
C GLU A 648 -32.76 -29.96 -20.86
N GLU A 649 -32.32 -31.07 -20.24
CA GLU A 649 -32.13 -31.14 -18.78
C GLU A 649 -30.98 -30.25 -18.28
N GLU A 650 -29.88 -30.14 -19.04
CA GLU A 650 -28.75 -29.26 -18.70
C GLU A 650 -29.12 -27.78 -18.87
N MET A 651 -29.88 -27.45 -19.91
CA MET A 651 -30.45 -26.11 -20.11
C MET A 651 -31.46 -25.76 -19.00
N ALA A 652 -32.36 -26.69 -18.65
CA ALA A 652 -33.32 -26.51 -17.57
C ALA A 652 -32.64 -26.33 -16.20
N ARG A 653 -31.53 -27.05 -15.94
CA ARG A 653 -30.70 -26.85 -14.74
C ARG A 653 -30.06 -25.47 -14.70
N MET A 654 -29.52 -24.98 -15.82
CA MET A 654 -28.98 -23.61 -15.90
C MET A 654 -30.08 -22.57 -15.65
N GLN A 655 -31.25 -22.68 -16.27
CA GLN A 655 -32.38 -21.77 -16.05
C GLN A 655 -32.84 -21.77 -14.59
N CYS A 656 -33.01 -22.96 -13.99
CA CYS A 656 -33.43 -23.11 -12.59
C CYS A 656 -32.44 -22.46 -11.59
N SER A 657 -31.13 -22.44 -11.91
CA SER A 657 -30.11 -21.79 -11.07
C SER A 657 -30.10 -20.26 -11.13
N ILE A 658 -30.72 -19.66 -12.15
CA ILE A 658 -30.74 -18.21 -12.38
C ILE A 658 -31.92 -17.56 -11.64
N ASP A 659 -33.10 -18.20 -11.71
CA ASP A 659 -34.36 -17.56 -11.31
C ASP A 659 -34.77 -17.78 -9.82
N ASN A 660 -34.01 -18.57 -9.01
CA ASN A 660 -34.43 -18.89 -7.64
C ASN A 660 -33.29 -19.17 -6.63
N ALA A 661 -32.51 -18.13 -6.30
CA ALA A 661 -31.32 -18.24 -5.43
C ALA A 661 -31.61 -18.62 -3.95
N ASP A 662 -32.81 -18.35 -3.43
CA ASP A 662 -33.15 -18.54 -2.00
C ASP A 662 -33.82 -19.90 -1.68
N ALA A 663 -34.01 -20.79 -2.65
CA ALA A 663 -34.84 -21.99 -2.52
C ALA A 663 -34.12 -23.31 -2.11
N CYS A 664 -32.86 -23.26 -1.65
CA CYS A 664 -32.10 -24.48 -1.30
C CYS A 664 -32.12 -24.82 0.21
N LEU A 665 -33.32 -24.90 0.79
CA LEU A 665 -33.52 -25.29 2.20
C LEU A 665 -33.76 -26.81 2.36
N MET A 666 -32.89 -27.65 1.79
CA MET A 666 -32.91 -29.11 1.96
C MET A 666 -31.51 -29.75 1.83
N CYS A 667 -30.83 -29.96 2.96
CA CYS A 667 -29.88 -31.06 3.21
C CYS A 667 -29.39 -31.05 4.67
N SER A 668 -30.31 -31.25 5.61
CA SER A 668 -29.96 -31.68 6.97
C SER A 668 -29.82 -33.21 6.98
N GLY A 669 -28.58 -33.71 7.07
CA GLY A 669 -28.25 -35.14 7.13
C GLY A 669 -26.82 -35.33 7.62
#